data_AF-A0A162BB68-F1
#
_entry.id   AF-A0A162BB68-F1
#
_cell.length_a   1.000
_cell.length_b   1.000
_cell.length_c   1.000
_cell.angle_alpha   90.00
_cell.angle_beta   90.00
_cell.angle_gamma   90.00
#
_symmetry.space_group_name_H-M   'P 1'
#
loop_
_entity.id
_entity.type
_entity.pdbx_description
1 polymer ?
#
loop_
_entity_poly.entity_id
_entity_poly.type
_entity_poly.pdbx_seq_one_letter_code
_entity_poly.pdbx_strand_id
1 'polypeptide(L)'
;MTWFSSSNANATNGSNIIKINDNQSVANIRASDALVLGAFAPIEIAKAYVTTHGTFIELIKPWPNATQSQVPCVVLPTSGDFNTAVSALNNASKMVNDNYKAMIEWQTNMGTVQFINLDGHPHTVKTLKQMQADITAIAPYPDAMSQVQFDTLRQHRKHTYKASGFCEFGISTYPDNVVHSGLATRESEVHALYLGNNATVVIDGVQFTLSATHHSAHIKAVFEPAPNGTQTFDEIQSTYIQHSTPEVAFASETPNSKVIKTRQDVVLLVKRTHCITTSDTVYPFANLRFGGSRYLGSVVNDHKHIWSSLPPATQRAYLAEPKNNIRRLTDGRLVQDTIELMTITGFGDQWDNTETGALPWQSRYLGYGNETPQYIQADTLAFGPNHPLQSDKYNQDVGLFANAERTVFAIPVAIVQRMNRGVFHPVHNPFGCATSHATLNALTSALGTFVHIEEHSGTLESGRSGALHRYKYHDVIYADQIQDVRLNVGDSCDFDKAAHKAVSGQLRGKSRMPYTRTTQINSVSITGNDPEQLLIRDDSSTSSLFKTYGTLTFSQAHPIFISTATGKNLRVCTIGSDSTGDYFYVLASSTEGLSVGHTICYHDFSTLTAEFNSVPSIDVVTTPASLAQSFPHGIAGLLASNTTDDSVRFNQKCLGATASIINEATLSSGAPITQLTVDDISNQISTSTNALFLCCYESPAAMTKMADNFAIESHRVHVVSSSTHDVHYGNRLMTSLTNQVGLDPNRSNYAVYSMVHTMGIDANWKTSNIQGRQIDHSPLKLAPPANGDFGFKSAVSLVKKNGLFYLQFNAISLKYSSNNWGDNSLIYTVNGASKITDTNGNEVDVVCHHSLFPIGVG
;
A
#
# COMPACT_ATOMS: atom_id res chain seq x y z
N MET A 1 25.06 -85.70 -5.24
CA MET A 1 25.48 -86.32 -6.51
C MET A 1 25.27 -87.82 -6.39
N THR A 2 24.34 -88.38 -7.14
CA THR A 2 24.11 -89.83 -7.19
C THR A 2 24.97 -90.41 -8.30
N TRP A 3 25.77 -91.43 -8.01
CA TRP A 3 26.56 -92.11 -9.03
C TRP A 3 25.63 -92.86 -9.99
N PHE A 4 25.96 -92.86 -11.27
CA PHE A 4 25.32 -93.78 -12.20
C PHE A 4 25.86 -95.18 -11.92
N SER A 5 24.96 -96.13 -11.69
CA SER A 5 25.29 -97.54 -11.59
C SER A 5 24.31 -98.34 -12.45
N SER A 6 24.84 -99.33 -13.16
CA SER A 6 24.08 -100.33 -13.89
C SER A 6 24.51 -101.70 -13.39
N SER A 7 23.53 -102.58 -13.23
CA SER A 7 23.73 -103.97 -12.87
C SER A 7 24.10 -104.84 -14.08
N ASN A 8 23.86 -104.34 -15.30
CA ASN A 8 23.93 -105.14 -16.52
C ASN A 8 24.43 -104.31 -17.71
N ALA A 9 25.72 -104.41 -17.98
CA ALA A 9 26.39 -103.78 -19.11
C ALA A 9 27.21 -104.80 -19.94
N ASN A 10 27.31 -104.54 -21.24
CA ASN A 10 28.10 -105.34 -22.19
C ASN A 10 29.21 -104.49 -22.81
N ALA A 11 30.43 -105.04 -22.81
CA ALA A 11 31.63 -104.46 -23.39
C ALA A 11 32.27 -105.45 -24.37
N THR A 12 32.33 -105.14 -25.66
CA THR A 12 33.01 -106.00 -26.64
C THR A 12 34.50 -105.61 -26.74
N ASN A 13 35.41 -106.60 -26.72
CA ASN A 13 36.84 -106.35 -26.90
C ASN A 13 37.09 -105.57 -28.20
N GLY A 14 37.86 -104.47 -28.10
CA GLY A 14 38.16 -103.59 -29.22
C GLY A 14 37.03 -102.64 -29.65
N SER A 15 35.90 -102.61 -28.93
CA SER A 15 34.80 -101.67 -29.18
C SER A 15 34.90 -100.46 -28.24
N ASN A 16 34.54 -99.27 -28.75
CA ASN A 16 34.38 -98.07 -27.91
C ASN A 16 33.00 -98.00 -27.27
N ILE A 17 32.09 -98.91 -27.61
CA ILE A 17 30.68 -98.83 -27.20
C ILE A 17 30.41 -99.85 -26.11
N ILE A 18 29.93 -99.34 -24.99
CA ILE A 18 29.37 -100.12 -23.89
C ILE A 18 27.85 -100.02 -23.97
N LYS A 19 27.16 -101.16 -24.05
CA LYS A 19 25.71 -101.21 -24.04
C LYS A 19 25.20 -101.43 -22.62
N ILE A 20 24.30 -100.56 -22.18
CA ILE A 20 23.61 -100.67 -20.89
C ILE A 20 22.26 -101.35 -21.13
N ASN A 21 22.04 -102.51 -20.51
CA ASN A 21 20.89 -103.38 -20.82
C ASN A 21 19.75 -103.30 -19.79
N ASP A 22 19.94 -102.60 -18.67
CA ASP A 22 18.95 -102.48 -17.59
C ASP A 22 18.21 -101.14 -17.57
N ASN A 23 18.18 -100.42 -18.71
CA ASN A 23 17.43 -99.17 -18.90
C ASN A 23 17.74 -98.04 -17.90
N GLN A 24 18.90 -98.06 -17.24
CA GLN A 24 19.33 -96.96 -16.37
C GLN A 24 19.54 -95.67 -17.17
N SER A 25 19.14 -94.53 -16.59
CA SER A 25 19.27 -93.23 -17.25
C SER A 25 20.72 -92.75 -17.25
N VAL A 26 21.25 -92.48 -18.44
CA VAL A 26 22.61 -91.94 -18.62
C VAL A 26 22.67 -90.41 -18.62
N ALA A 27 21.56 -89.72 -18.30
CA ALA A 27 21.44 -88.27 -18.39
C ALA A 27 22.43 -87.48 -17.52
N ASN A 28 22.96 -88.10 -16.45
CA ASN A 28 23.91 -87.49 -15.52
C ASN A 28 25.37 -87.84 -15.80
N ILE A 29 25.64 -88.67 -16.81
CA ILE A 29 27.01 -88.97 -17.25
C ILE A 29 27.49 -87.81 -18.12
N ARG A 30 28.71 -87.34 -17.88
CA ARG A 30 29.38 -86.28 -18.64
C ARG A 30 30.60 -86.84 -19.36
N ALA A 31 31.07 -86.11 -20.37
CA ALA A 31 32.33 -86.43 -21.02
C ALA A 31 33.48 -86.33 -20.02
N SER A 32 34.49 -87.19 -20.16
CA SER A 32 35.64 -87.35 -19.25
C SER A 32 35.35 -88.06 -17.93
N ASP A 33 34.09 -88.39 -17.61
CA ASP A 33 33.77 -89.27 -16.48
C ASP A 33 34.43 -90.65 -16.65
N ALA A 34 34.68 -91.36 -15.55
CA ALA A 34 35.35 -92.65 -15.58
C ALA A 34 34.36 -93.80 -15.42
N LEU A 35 34.23 -94.65 -16.43
CA LEU A 35 33.48 -95.90 -16.37
C LEU A 35 34.33 -96.98 -15.69
N VAL A 36 33.83 -97.55 -14.61
CA VAL A 36 34.36 -98.76 -14.00
C VAL A 36 33.41 -99.90 -14.31
N LEU A 37 33.88 -100.90 -15.07
CA LEU A 37 33.12 -102.09 -15.43
C LEU A 37 33.68 -103.26 -14.59
N GLY A 38 32.85 -103.90 -13.77
CA GLY A 38 33.30 -104.97 -12.86
C GLY A 38 34.49 -104.57 -11.97
N ALA A 39 35.58 -105.33 -12.04
CA ALA A 39 36.83 -105.10 -11.30
C ALA A 39 37.96 -104.52 -12.17
N PHE A 40 37.65 -103.99 -13.36
CA PHE A 40 38.65 -103.46 -14.28
C PHE A 40 39.02 -102.01 -13.96
N ALA A 41 40.20 -101.59 -14.41
CA ALA A 41 40.64 -100.21 -14.28
C ALA A 41 39.63 -99.24 -14.94
N PRO A 42 39.40 -98.05 -14.35
CA PRO A 42 38.48 -97.08 -14.91
C PRO A 42 38.89 -96.64 -16.32
N ILE A 43 37.91 -96.47 -17.21
CA ILE A 43 38.11 -96.01 -18.59
C ILE A 43 37.30 -94.74 -18.81
N GLU A 44 37.92 -93.77 -19.46
CA GLU A 44 37.33 -92.46 -19.72
C GLU A 44 36.21 -92.52 -20.77
N ILE A 45 35.10 -91.87 -20.44
CA ILE A 45 33.88 -91.79 -21.25
C ILE A 45 33.97 -90.58 -22.18
N ALA A 46 33.74 -90.78 -23.46
CA ALA A 46 33.61 -89.70 -24.44
C ALA A 46 32.24 -89.02 -24.33
N LYS A 47 31.17 -89.82 -24.28
CA LYS A 47 29.78 -89.38 -24.11
C LYS A 47 28.89 -90.55 -23.75
N ALA A 48 27.71 -90.27 -23.22
CA ALA A 48 26.65 -91.26 -23.06
C ALA A 48 25.38 -90.76 -23.77
N TYR A 49 24.65 -91.67 -24.40
CA TYR A 49 23.47 -91.33 -25.20
C TYR A 49 22.48 -92.49 -25.27
N VAL A 50 21.23 -92.15 -25.58
CA VAL A 50 20.14 -93.11 -25.77
C VAL A 50 19.72 -93.07 -27.24
N THR A 51 19.52 -94.24 -27.84
CA THR A 51 18.97 -94.37 -29.19
C THR A 51 17.77 -95.31 -29.18
N THR A 52 17.08 -95.45 -30.30
CA THR A 52 16.02 -96.46 -30.50
C THR A 52 16.49 -97.90 -30.28
N HIS A 53 17.80 -98.16 -30.31
CA HIS A 53 18.41 -99.49 -30.14
C HIS A 53 18.95 -99.77 -28.72
N GLY A 54 18.77 -98.83 -27.79
CA GLY A 54 19.17 -98.96 -26.39
C GLY A 54 20.00 -97.78 -25.87
N THR A 55 20.49 -97.94 -24.63
CA THR A 55 21.32 -96.96 -23.93
C THR A 55 22.80 -97.32 -24.04
N PHE A 56 23.63 -96.35 -24.40
CA PHE A 56 25.04 -96.57 -24.71
C PHE A 56 25.95 -95.57 -24.00
N ILE A 57 27.14 -96.06 -23.61
CA ILE A 57 28.27 -95.26 -23.15
C ILE A 57 29.39 -95.46 -24.16
N GLU A 58 29.86 -94.37 -24.77
CA GLU A 58 30.99 -94.39 -25.69
C GLU A 58 32.25 -93.99 -24.94
N LEU A 59 33.28 -94.82 -25.05
CA LEU A 59 34.60 -94.64 -24.44
C LEU A 59 35.51 -93.86 -25.38
N ILE A 60 36.43 -93.07 -24.82
CA ILE A 60 37.43 -92.35 -25.62
C ILE A 60 38.39 -93.33 -26.30
N LYS A 61 38.72 -94.44 -25.63
CA LYS A 61 39.59 -95.51 -26.14
C LYS A 61 38.82 -96.83 -26.19
N PRO A 62 39.11 -97.72 -27.17
CA PRO A 62 38.47 -99.02 -27.24
C PRO A 62 38.65 -99.83 -25.96
N TRP A 63 37.62 -100.60 -25.59
CA TRP A 63 37.65 -101.51 -24.45
C TRP A 63 38.84 -102.48 -24.62
N PRO A 64 39.88 -102.38 -23.77
CA PRO A 64 41.16 -103.05 -23.98
C PRO A 64 41.18 -104.48 -23.43
N ASN A 65 40.14 -104.88 -22.70
CA ASN A 65 40.07 -106.18 -22.04
C ASN A 65 39.21 -107.16 -22.84
N ALA A 66 39.23 -108.44 -22.46
CA ALA A 66 38.35 -109.45 -23.05
C ALA A 66 36.87 -109.03 -22.97
N THR A 67 36.07 -109.47 -23.94
CA THR A 67 34.64 -109.16 -24.03
C THR A 67 33.92 -109.53 -22.73
N GLN A 68 33.21 -108.57 -22.15
CA GLN A 68 32.39 -108.73 -20.95
C GLN A 68 30.92 -108.68 -21.32
N SER A 69 30.12 -109.55 -20.71
CA SER A 69 28.68 -109.62 -20.93
C SER A 69 27.97 -109.69 -19.58
N GLN A 70 26.91 -108.89 -19.42
CA GLN A 70 26.07 -108.83 -18.21
C GLN A 70 26.84 -108.55 -16.93
N VAL A 71 27.81 -107.65 -16.98
CA VAL A 71 28.60 -107.23 -15.81
C VAL A 71 28.11 -105.90 -15.25
N PRO A 72 28.19 -105.68 -13.93
CA PRO A 72 27.84 -104.38 -13.35
C PRO A 72 28.86 -103.32 -13.77
N CYS A 73 28.42 -102.08 -13.90
CA CYS A 73 29.29 -100.94 -14.10
C CYS A 73 28.84 -99.74 -13.27
N VAL A 74 29.79 -98.92 -12.88
CA VAL A 74 29.55 -97.63 -12.21
C VAL A 74 30.30 -96.54 -12.95
N VAL A 75 29.70 -95.36 -13.07
CA VAL A 75 30.39 -94.18 -13.58
C VAL A 75 30.72 -93.28 -12.42
N LEU A 76 32.03 -93.03 -12.29
CA LEU A 76 32.59 -92.09 -11.35
C LEU A 76 32.63 -90.71 -12.03
N PRO A 77 31.89 -89.71 -11.53
CA PRO A 77 32.01 -88.35 -12.05
C PRO A 77 33.44 -87.85 -11.81
N THR A 78 34.09 -87.33 -12.85
CA THR A 78 35.45 -86.76 -12.75
C THR A 78 35.39 -85.23 -12.83
N SER A 79 36.56 -84.56 -12.84
CA SER A 79 36.70 -83.10 -12.73
C SER A 79 36.18 -82.26 -13.91
N GLY A 80 35.46 -82.83 -14.90
CA GLY A 80 34.99 -82.12 -16.10
C GLY A 80 34.10 -80.90 -15.80
N ASP A 81 33.07 -81.06 -14.96
CA ASP A 81 32.20 -79.95 -14.53
C ASP A 81 32.93 -78.98 -13.60
N PHE A 82 33.86 -79.49 -12.79
CA PHE A 82 34.69 -78.66 -11.91
C PHE A 82 35.61 -77.74 -12.73
N ASN A 83 36.25 -78.24 -13.79
CA ASN A 83 37.12 -77.44 -14.65
C ASN A 83 36.35 -76.36 -15.42
N THR A 84 35.13 -76.66 -15.84
CA THR A 84 34.25 -75.68 -16.51
C THR A 84 33.83 -74.58 -15.52
N ALA A 85 33.42 -74.95 -14.30
CA ALA A 85 33.06 -73.99 -13.26
C ALA A 85 34.26 -73.13 -12.81
N VAL A 86 35.44 -73.73 -12.66
CA VAL A 86 36.69 -73.01 -12.34
C VAL A 86 37.05 -72.03 -13.45
N SER A 87 36.90 -72.42 -14.72
CA SER A 87 37.16 -71.54 -15.87
C SER A 87 36.20 -70.34 -15.88
N ALA A 88 34.90 -70.57 -15.62
CA ALA A 88 33.92 -69.49 -15.52
C ALA A 88 34.21 -68.54 -14.34
N LEU A 89 34.60 -69.07 -13.18
CA LEU A 89 34.96 -68.27 -12.01
C LEU A 89 36.24 -67.44 -12.25
N ASN A 90 37.23 -68.02 -12.91
CA ASN A 90 38.47 -67.34 -13.29
C ASN A 90 38.19 -66.23 -14.30
N ASN A 91 37.33 -66.47 -15.28
CA ASN A 91 36.89 -65.47 -16.26
C ASN A 91 36.15 -64.31 -15.59
N ALA A 92 35.23 -64.58 -14.66
CA ALA A 92 34.53 -63.54 -13.91
C ALA A 92 35.49 -62.72 -13.02
N SER A 93 36.40 -63.39 -12.31
CA SER A 93 37.41 -62.74 -11.47
C SER A 93 38.36 -61.88 -12.31
N LYS A 94 38.77 -62.38 -13.48
CA LYS A 94 39.60 -61.65 -14.44
C LYS A 94 38.90 -60.40 -14.95
N MET A 95 37.63 -60.50 -15.38
CA MET A 95 36.87 -59.33 -15.83
C MET A 95 36.72 -58.25 -14.76
N VAL A 96 36.46 -58.63 -13.51
CA VAL A 96 36.34 -57.68 -12.39
C VAL A 96 37.68 -57.02 -12.09
N ASN A 97 38.77 -57.80 -12.04
CA ASN A 97 40.10 -57.28 -11.77
C ASN A 97 40.62 -56.37 -12.90
N ASP A 98 40.45 -56.79 -14.16
CA ASP A 98 40.91 -56.05 -15.33
C ASP A 98 40.16 -54.70 -15.47
N ASN A 99 38.90 -54.62 -15.01
CA ASN A 99 38.10 -53.39 -15.02
C ASN A 99 38.11 -52.60 -13.71
N TYR A 100 38.75 -53.08 -12.64
CA TYR A 100 38.71 -52.43 -11.32
C TYR A 100 39.23 -50.99 -11.39
N LYS A 101 40.35 -50.78 -12.11
CA LYS A 101 40.90 -49.45 -12.35
C LYS A 101 39.94 -48.57 -13.17
N ALA A 102 39.35 -49.12 -14.23
CA ALA A 102 38.37 -48.42 -15.06
C ALA A 102 37.12 -48.00 -14.27
N MET A 103 36.66 -48.81 -13.31
CA MET A 103 35.55 -48.44 -12.42
C MET A 103 35.88 -47.26 -11.51
N ILE A 104 37.09 -47.23 -10.94
CA ILE A 104 37.54 -46.10 -10.12
C ILE A 104 37.65 -44.85 -10.98
N GLU A 105 38.32 -44.95 -12.14
CA GLU A 105 38.49 -43.84 -13.08
C GLU A 105 37.16 -43.34 -13.64
N TRP A 106 36.17 -44.22 -13.84
CA TRP A 106 34.82 -43.84 -14.23
C TRP A 106 34.17 -42.88 -13.22
N GLN A 107 34.43 -43.06 -11.92
CA GLN A 107 33.88 -42.22 -10.86
C GLN A 107 34.68 -40.93 -10.64
N THR A 108 36.00 -40.99 -10.82
CA THR A 108 36.91 -39.91 -10.39
C THR A 108 37.38 -38.99 -11.53
N ASN A 109 37.58 -39.51 -12.74
CA ASN A 109 38.19 -38.75 -13.85
C ASN A 109 37.16 -37.99 -14.70
N MET A 110 37.61 -36.95 -15.40
CA MET A 110 36.86 -36.26 -16.47
C MET A 110 37.09 -36.93 -17.83
N GLY A 111 36.11 -36.85 -18.74
CA GLY A 111 36.18 -37.41 -20.10
C GLY A 111 35.49 -38.78 -20.26
N THR A 112 36.22 -39.75 -20.80
CA THR A 112 35.72 -41.11 -21.09
C THR A 112 36.67 -42.16 -20.55
N VAL A 113 36.13 -43.32 -20.19
CA VAL A 113 36.89 -44.50 -19.74
C VAL A 113 36.49 -45.71 -20.57
N GLN A 114 37.38 -46.70 -20.67
CA GLN A 114 37.15 -47.93 -21.43
C GLN A 114 36.99 -49.11 -20.49
N PHE A 115 35.90 -49.85 -20.65
CA PHE A 115 35.69 -51.14 -20.02
C PHE A 115 36.04 -52.27 -20.99
N ILE A 116 36.80 -53.26 -20.55
CA ILE A 116 37.21 -54.41 -21.37
C ILE A 116 36.22 -55.55 -21.13
N ASN A 117 35.66 -56.11 -22.21
CA ASN A 117 34.80 -57.29 -22.14
C ASN A 117 35.63 -58.59 -21.98
N LEU A 118 34.96 -59.74 -21.91
CA LEU A 118 35.64 -61.03 -21.72
C LEU A 118 36.62 -61.38 -22.85
N ASP A 119 36.34 -60.93 -24.07
CA ASP A 119 37.13 -61.19 -25.27
C ASP A 119 38.28 -60.18 -25.48
N GLY A 120 38.48 -59.25 -24.53
CA GLY A 120 39.52 -58.22 -24.61
C GLY A 120 39.13 -56.98 -25.43
N HIS A 121 37.88 -56.87 -25.87
CA HIS A 121 37.41 -55.71 -26.62
C HIS A 121 36.99 -54.55 -25.70
N PRO A 122 37.44 -53.31 -25.98
CA PRO A 122 37.08 -52.15 -25.18
C PRO A 122 35.71 -51.55 -25.56
N HIS A 123 34.99 -51.06 -24.54
CA HIS A 123 33.78 -50.27 -24.65
C HIS A 123 33.98 -48.91 -23.96
N THR A 124 33.85 -47.83 -24.72
CA THR A 124 34.01 -46.46 -24.22
C THR A 124 32.72 -45.94 -23.60
N VAL A 125 32.79 -45.44 -22.37
CA VAL A 125 31.68 -44.76 -21.70
C VAL A 125 32.14 -43.42 -21.15
N LYS A 126 31.23 -42.44 -21.07
CA LYS A 126 31.50 -41.18 -20.37
C LYS A 126 31.68 -41.43 -18.88
N THR A 127 32.62 -40.73 -18.26
CA THR A 127 32.79 -40.79 -16.80
C THR A 127 31.67 -40.04 -16.09
N LEU A 128 31.45 -40.35 -14.81
CA LEU A 128 30.44 -39.68 -13.98
C LEU A 128 30.66 -38.16 -13.93
N LYS A 129 31.92 -37.73 -13.76
CA LYS A 129 32.29 -36.30 -13.76
C LYS A 129 32.02 -35.63 -15.10
N GLN A 130 32.26 -36.33 -16.23
CA GLN A 130 31.95 -35.78 -17.55
C GLN A 130 30.44 -35.65 -17.76
N MET A 131 29.65 -36.64 -17.37
CA MET A 131 28.18 -36.54 -17.46
C MET A 131 27.67 -35.37 -16.61
N GLN A 132 28.23 -35.18 -15.41
CA GLN A 132 27.87 -34.05 -14.55
C GLN A 132 28.28 -32.71 -15.17
N ALA A 133 29.47 -32.62 -15.78
CA ALA A 133 29.92 -31.43 -16.49
C ALA A 133 29.06 -31.13 -17.72
N ASP A 134 28.67 -32.14 -18.49
CA ASP A 134 27.77 -32.01 -19.65
C ASP A 134 26.38 -31.49 -19.21
N ILE A 135 25.84 -32.01 -18.09
CA ILE A 135 24.58 -31.53 -17.50
C ILE A 135 24.71 -30.07 -17.05
N THR A 136 25.80 -29.71 -16.37
CA THR A 136 26.06 -28.32 -15.95
C THR A 136 26.28 -27.40 -17.14
N ALA A 137 26.88 -27.86 -18.25
CA ALA A 137 27.04 -27.07 -19.46
C ALA A 137 25.69 -26.78 -20.15
N ILE A 138 24.77 -27.74 -20.12
CA ILE A 138 23.43 -27.60 -20.73
C ILE A 138 22.47 -26.78 -19.84
N ALA A 139 22.57 -26.93 -18.52
CA ALA A 139 21.75 -26.22 -17.54
C ALA A 139 22.64 -25.74 -16.37
N PRO A 140 23.38 -24.62 -16.52
CA PRO A 140 24.34 -24.16 -15.51
C PRO A 140 23.69 -23.80 -14.18
N TYR A 141 22.39 -23.50 -14.18
CA TYR A 141 21.60 -23.18 -13.00
C TYR A 141 20.30 -24.01 -12.99
N PRO A 142 20.35 -25.30 -12.60
CA PRO A 142 19.18 -26.17 -12.64
C PRO A 142 18.15 -25.82 -11.56
N ASP A 143 18.60 -25.23 -10.45
CA ASP A 143 17.74 -24.82 -9.33
C ASP A 143 17.00 -23.50 -9.60
N ALA A 144 17.41 -22.74 -10.63
CA ALA A 144 16.78 -21.48 -10.98
C ALA A 144 15.50 -21.71 -11.78
N MET A 145 14.46 -20.93 -11.47
CA MET A 145 13.23 -20.91 -12.26
C MET A 145 13.51 -20.52 -13.71
N SER A 146 12.96 -21.26 -14.67
CA SER A 146 13.04 -20.88 -16.08
C SER A 146 12.16 -19.67 -16.37
N GLN A 147 12.51 -18.89 -17.40
CA GLN A 147 11.70 -17.77 -17.86
C GLN A 147 10.24 -18.16 -18.14
N VAL A 148 10.00 -19.31 -18.78
CA VAL A 148 8.65 -19.81 -19.09
C VAL A 148 7.82 -20.09 -17.83
N GLN A 149 8.43 -20.72 -16.82
CA GLN A 149 7.78 -20.96 -15.53
C GLN A 149 7.43 -19.64 -14.83
N PHE A 150 8.37 -18.68 -14.85
CA PHE A 150 8.15 -17.36 -14.26
C PHE A 150 7.00 -16.61 -14.95
N ASP A 151 6.99 -16.58 -16.28
CA ASP A 151 5.95 -15.91 -17.06
C ASP A 151 4.58 -16.56 -16.86
N THR A 152 4.52 -17.89 -16.72
CA THR A 152 3.30 -18.62 -16.39
C THR A 152 2.75 -18.22 -15.02
N LEU A 153 3.60 -18.15 -13.99
CA LEU A 153 3.21 -17.68 -12.66
C LEU A 153 2.73 -16.23 -12.67
N ARG A 154 3.41 -15.38 -13.45
CA ARG A 154 3.03 -13.98 -13.63
C ARG A 154 1.63 -13.86 -14.25
N GLN A 155 1.34 -14.62 -15.31
CA GLN A 155 0.02 -14.62 -15.96
C GLN A 155 -1.08 -15.19 -15.04
N HIS A 156 -0.79 -16.27 -14.32
CA HIS A 156 -1.73 -16.80 -13.33
C HIS A 156 -2.11 -15.73 -12.29
N ARG A 157 -1.12 -15.01 -11.74
CA ARG A 157 -1.38 -13.95 -10.74
C ARG A 157 -2.13 -12.76 -11.34
N LYS A 158 -1.87 -12.39 -12.60
CA LYS A 158 -2.66 -11.37 -13.31
C LYS A 158 -4.12 -11.78 -13.50
N HIS A 159 -4.40 -13.08 -13.55
CA HIS A 159 -5.78 -13.59 -13.55
C HIS A 159 -6.39 -13.65 -12.14
N THR A 160 -5.59 -13.97 -11.12
CA THR A 160 -6.04 -14.05 -9.72
C THR A 160 -6.35 -12.67 -9.12
N TYR A 161 -5.49 -11.67 -9.37
CA TYR A 161 -5.63 -10.34 -8.77
C TYR A 161 -6.23 -9.36 -9.77
N LYS A 162 -7.13 -8.51 -9.29
CA LYS A 162 -7.84 -7.53 -10.12
C LYS A 162 -6.93 -6.44 -10.71
N ALA A 163 -5.80 -6.16 -10.07
CA ALA A 163 -4.82 -5.16 -10.48
C ALA A 163 -3.46 -5.41 -9.81
N SER A 164 -2.45 -4.57 -10.13
CA SER A 164 -1.24 -4.48 -9.30
C SER A 164 -1.53 -3.68 -8.03
N GLY A 165 -0.98 -4.10 -6.90
CA GLY A 165 -1.25 -3.49 -5.60
C GLY A 165 -0.95 -4.43 -4.45
N PHE A 166 -1.49 -4.11 -3.28
CA PHE A 166 -1.30 -4.92 -2.08
C PHE A 166 -2.38 -6.01 -2.01
N CYS A 167 -1.95 -7.26 -1.94
CA CYS A 167 -2.84 -8.38 -1.62
C CYS A 167 -3.10 -8.41 -0.12
N GLU A 168 -2.06 -8.10 0.66
CA GLU A 168 -2.10 -8.02 2.10
C GLU A 168 -1.25 -6.82 2.53
N PHE A 169 -1.83 -5.92 3.33
CA PHE A 169 -1.08 -4.75 3.80
C PHE A 169 -0.02 -5.09 4.87
N GLY A 170 -0.06 -6.30 5.44
CA GLY A 170 0.80 -6.71 6.55
C GLY A 170 0.39 -6.10 7.89
N ILE A 171 1.27 -6.23 8.89
CA ILE A 171 1.04 -5.76 10.26
C ILE A 171 1.96 -4.57 10.56
N SER A 172 1.43 -3.56 11.24
CA SER A 172 2.22 -2.42 11.72
C SER A 172 3.03 -2.84 12.94
N THR A 173 4.34 -2.61 12.93
CA THR A 173 5.23 -2.99 14.05
C THR A 173 5.04 -2.07 15.27
N TYR A 174 4.58 -0.84 15.07
CA TYR A 174 4.40 0.14 16.13
C TYR A 174 2.90 0.41 16.35
N PRO A 175 2.34 0.10 17.53
CA PRO A 175 0.91 0.25 17.79
C PRO A 175 0.49 1.72 17.98
N ASP A 176 1.39 2.58 18.45
CA ASP A 176 1.02 3.92 18.93
C ASP A 176 0.89 4.99 17.83
N ASN A 177 1.36 4.71 16.61
CA ASN A 177 1.37 5.67 15.48
C ASN A 177 1.00 4.99 14.15
N VAL A 178 -0.02 4.15 14.20
CA VAL A 178 -0.51 3.41 13.03
C VAL A 178 -1.27 4.35 12.09
N VAL A 179 -0.78 4.49 10.86
CA VAL A 179 -1.53 5.16 9.79
C VAL A 179 -2.65 4.23 9.32
N HIS A 180 -2.27 2.98 9.01
CA HIS A 180 -3.16 1.90 8.62
C HIS A 180 -2.44 0.56 8.83
N SER A 181 -3.10 -0.58 8.59
CA SER A 181 -2.46 -1.90 8.70
C SER A 181 -1.17 -1.94 7.87
N GLY A 182 -0.05 -2.29 8.50
CA GLY A 182 1.26 -2.34 7.87
C GLY A 182 1.80 -1.00 7.37
N LEU A 183 1.33 0.14 7.88
CA LEU A 183 1.92 1.45 7.64
C LEU A 183 1.91 2.26 8.94
N ALA A 184 3.09 2.64 9.42
CA ALA A 184 3.22 3.34 10.69
C ALA A 184 4.37 4.33 10.68
N THR A 185 4.28 5.33 11.55
CA THR A 185 5.37 6.26 11.83
C THR A 185 5.92 6.04 13.23
N ARG A 186 6.97 6.80 13.57
CA ARG A 186 7.48 6.86 14.93
C ARG A 186 7.89 8.29 15.24
N GLU A 187 7.14 8.93 16.13
CA GLU A 187 7.37 10.35 16.48
C GLU A 187 8.70 10.57 17.24
N SER A 188 9.31 9.51 17.77
CA SER A 188 10.64 9.53 18.39
C SER A 188 11.80 9.32 17.41
N GLU A 189 11.55 9.31 16.10
CA GLU A 189 12.58 9.16 15.07
C GLU A 189 12.38 10.15 13.92
N VAL A 190 13.50 10.65 13.40
CA VAL A 190 13.50 11.50 12.20
C VAL A 190 13.16 10.69 10.95
N HIS A 191 12.36 11.30 10.08
CA HIS A 191 11.98 10.80 8.75
C HIS A 191 11.44 9.37 8.76
N ALA A 192 10.69 9.00 9.82
CA ALA A 192 10.26 7.64 10.08
C ALA A 192 8.88 7.32 9.48
N LEU A 193 8.89 6.69 8.31
CA LEU A 193 7.74 5.97 7.75
C LEU A 193 8.12 4.53 7.45
N TYR A 194 7.44 3.59 8.09
CA TYR A 194 7.70 2.16 7.96
C TYR A 194 6.60 1.46 7.18
N LEU A 195 7.02 0.62 6.24
CA LEU A 195 6.14 -0.25 5.48
C LEU A 195 6.24 -1.69 5.99
N GLY A 196 5.06 -2.22 6.31
CA GLY A 196 4.62 -3.59 6.56
C GLY A 196 5.66 -4.64 6.92
N ASN A 197 5.43 -5.33 8.04
CA ASN A 197 5.96 -6.67 8.23
C ASN A 197 4.95 -7.70 7.68
N ASN A 198 5.44 -8.65 6.87
CA ASN A 198 4.66 -9.66 6.16
C ASN A 198 3.57 -9.10 5.24
N ALA A 199 3.84 -7.97 4.57
CA ALA A 199 2.94 -7.49 3.51
C ALA A 199 3.22 -8.24 2.21
N THR A 200 2.17 -8.51 1.43
CA THR A 200 2.29 -9.15 0.12
C THR A 200 1.79 -8.18 -0.95
N VAL A 201 2.64 -7.93 -1.94
CA VAL A 201 2.38 -6.99 -3.02
C VAL A 201 2.62 -7.67 -4.35
N VAL A 202 1.78 -7.35 -5.35
CA VAL A 202 1.93 -7.83 -6.71
C VAL A 202 2.09 -6.63 -7.63
N ILE A 203 3.20 -6.58 -8.36
CA ILE A 203 3.48 -5.55 -9.36
C ILE A 203 3.68 -6.25 -10.69
N ASP A 204 2.76 -6.00 -11.63
CA ASP A 204 2.80 -6.62 -12.96
C ASP A 204 2.85 -8.16 -12.90
N GLY A 205 2.12 -8.75 -11.95
CA GLY A 205 2.07 -10.20 -11.72
C GLY A 205 3.31 -10.79 -11.00
N VAL A 206 4.34 -9.99 -10.73
CA VAL A 206 5.47 -10.40 -9.88
C VAL A 206 5.09 -10.14 -8.42
N GLN A 207 5.14 -11.19 -7.60
CA GLN A 207 4.79 -11.11 -6.18
C GLN A 207 6.04 -10.86 -5.35
N PHE A 208 5.95 -9.91 -4.43
CA PHE A 208 6.97 -9.62 -3.44
C PHE A 208 6.37 -9.76 -2.04
N THR A 209 7.17 -10.30 -1.12
CA THR A 209 6.82 -10.35 0.30
C THR A 209 7.74 -9.37 1.03
N LEU A 210 7.14 -8.32 1.59
CA LEU A 210 7.81 -7.36 2.43
C LEU A 210 7.84 -7.94 3.85
N SER A 211 8.99 -8.46 4.27
CA SER A 211 9.18 -9.01 5.61
C SER A 211 10.47 -8.48 6.21
N ALA A 212 10.41 -8.01 7.45
CA ALA A 212 11.58 -7.63 8.22
C ALA A 212 12.01 -8.84 9.05
N THR A 213 13.26 -9.28 8.92
CA THR A 213 13.76 -10.43 9.67
C THR A 213 14.00 -10.11 11.16
N HIS A 214 14.09 -8.82 11.55
CA HIS A 214 14.24 -8.35 12.93
C HIS A 214 13.68 -6.91 13.14
N HIS A 215 13.47 -6.49 14.39
CA HIS A 215 12.91 -5.18 14.77
C HIS A 215 13.84 -3.97 14.46
N SER A 216 15.10 -4.20 14.09
CA SER A 216 16.02 -3.16 13.61
C SER A 216 16.15 -3.12 12.07
N ALA A 217 15.38 -3.97 11.36
CA ALA A 217 15.49 -4.25 9.94
C ALA A 217 14.29 -3.76 9.10
N HIS A 218 13.53 -2.79 9.60
CA HIS A 218 12.28 -2.34 8.97
C HIS A 218 12.50 -1.64 7.63
N ILE A 219 11.54 -1.78 6.71
CA ILE A 219 11.53 -1.06 5.44
C ILE A 219 11.11 0.38 5.73
N LYS A 220 12.09 1.28 5.79
CA LYS A 220 11.91 2.71 6.10
C LYS A 220 12.05 3.55 4.84
N ALA A 221 11.12 4.48 4.61
CA ALA A 221 11.25 5.48 3.55
C ALA A 221 12.32 6.52 3.92
N VAL A 222 13.08 6.99 2.94
CA VAL A 222 14.10 8.03 3.13
C VAL A 222 13.58 9.32 2.51
N PHE A 223 13.42 10.35 3.32
CA PHE A 223 12.90 11.65 2.88
C PHE A 223 14.00 12.69 2.77
N GLU A 224 13.88 13.56 1.77
CA GLU A 224 14.71 14.77 1.68
C GLU A 224 14.38 15.76 2.83
N PRO A 225 15.31 16.68 3.18
CA PRO A 225 15.08 17.69 4.22
C PRO A 225 13.82 18.52 3.96
N ALA A 226 13.12 18.88 5.04
CA ALA A 226 11.93 19.72 4.96
C ALA A 226 12.22 21.10 4.34
N PRO A 227 11.23 21.74 3.69
CA PRO A 227 11.39 23.08 3.12
C PRO A 227 12.01 24.07 4.11
N ASN A 228 12.97 24.85 3.64
CA ASN A 228 13.75 25.80 4.44
C ASN A 228 13.66 27.24 3.91
N GLY A 229 12.75 27.51 2.97
CA GLY A 229 12.57 28.81 2.35
C GLY A 229 13.60 29.16 1.27
N THR A 230 14.52 28.26 0.89
CA THR A 230 15.55 28.52 -0.14
C THR A 230 15.17 28.01 -1.54
N GLN A 231 13.93 27.56 -1.71
CA GLN A 231 13.48 26.81 -2.88
C GLN A 231 12.29 27.52 -3.49
N THR A 232 12.30 27.77 -4.80
CA THR A 232 11.14 28.29 -5.53
C THR A 232 10.69 27.30 -6.59
N PHE A 233 9.39 27.32 -6.90
CA PHE A 233 8.81 26.55 -7.99
C PHE A 233 7.96 27.46 -8.87
N ASP A 234 8.24 27.45 -10.17
CA ASP A 234 7.41 28.10 -11.20
C ASP A 234 6.35 27.13 -11.73
N GLU A 235 5.08 27.41 -11.46
CA GLU A 235 3.96 26.54 -11.81
C GLU A 235 3.68 26.47 -13.32
N ILE A 236 4.02 27.51 -14.09
CA ILE A 236 3.80 27.53 -15.54
C ILE A 236 4.93 26.80 -16.26
N GLN A 237 6.17 27.08 -15.86
CA GLN A 237 7.36 26.49 -16.47
C GLN A 237 7.70 25.12 -15.87
N SER A 238 7.00 24.69 -14.82
CA SER A 238 7.30 23.48 -14.04
C SER A 238 8.77 23.42 -13.61
N THR A 239 9.34 24.57 -13.24
CA THR A 239 10.78 24.71 -12.98
C THR A 239 11.04 24.90 -11.50
N TYR A 240 11.88 24.04 -10.93
CA TYR A 240 12.35 24.11 -9.55
C TYR A 240 13.73 24.78 -9.50
N ILE A 241 13.91 25.75 -8.60
CA ILE A 241 15.17 26.47 -8.43
C ILE A 241 15.59 26.42 -6.96
N GLN A 242 16.82 25.96 -6.73
CA GLN A 242 17.49 26.02 -5.43
C GLN A 242 18.33 27.29 -5.35
N HIS A 243 18.03 28.14 -4.38
CA HIS A 243 18.77 29.37 -4.10
C HIS A 243 19.77 29.17 -2.96
N SER A 244 20.71 30.11 -2.83
CA SER A 244 21.72 30.07 -1.77
C SER A 244 21.16 30.41 -0.39
N THR A 245 20.17 31.30 -0.30
CA THR A 245 19.57 31.75 0.96
C THR A 245 18.07 32.03 0.80
N PRO A 246 17.30 32.10 1.92
CA PRO A 246 15.89 32.48 1.86
C PRO A 246 15.67 33.87 1.27
N GLU A 247 16.52 34.85 1.59
CA GLU A 247 16.41 36.22 1.07
C GLU A 247 16.43 36.25 -0.46
N VAL A 248 17.34 35.49 -1.08
CA VAL A 248 17.44 35.38 -2.54
C VAL A 248 16.19 34.71 -3.13
N ALA A 249 15.72 33.63 -2.50
CA ALA A 249 14.53 32.92 -2.94
C ALA A 249 13.28 33.80 -2.90
N PHE A 250 13.04 34.50 -1.78
CA PHE A 250 11.90 35.41 -1.63
C PHE A 250 11.99 36.64 -2.54
N ALA A 251 13.20 37.16 -2.80
CA ALA A 251 13.41 38.24 -3.77
C ALA A 251 13.17 37.80 -5.22
N SER A 252 13.28 36.49 -5.50
CA SER A 252 13.05 35.91 -6.83
C SER A 252 11.59 35.54 -7.10
N GLU A 253 10.68 35.71 -6.13
CA GLU A 253 9.27 35.39 -6.34
C GLU A 253 8.65 36.22 -7.47
N THR A 254 7.84 35.56 -8.27
CA THR A 254 6.97 36.17 -9.27
C THR A 254 5.53 35.77 -8.98
N PRO A 255 4.52 36.20 -9.76
CA PRO A 255 3.16 35.68 -9.62
C PRO A 255 3.08 34.15 -9.77
N ASN A 256 3.94 33.55 -10.60
CA ASN A 256 3.90 32.13 -10.93
C ASN A 256 5.02 31.31 -10.26
N SER A 257 6.07 31.99 -9.76
CA SER A 257 7.15 31.35 -9.02
C SER A 257 7.10 31.74 -7.55
N LYS A 258 6.80 30.77 -6.69
CA LYS A 258 6.63 30.98 -5.24
C LYS A 258 7.63 30.17 -4.44
N VAL A 259 8.02 30.69 -3.27
CA VAL A 259 8.85 29.96 -2.31
C VAL A 259 8.06 28.78 -1.74
N ILE A 260 8.68 27.61 -1.73
CA ILE A 260 8.10 26.39 -1.17
C ILE A 260 8.12 26.49 0.36
N LYS A 261 6.95 26.72 0.95
CA LYS A 261 6.76 26.79 2.42
C LYS A 261 6.23 25.50 3.02
N THR A 262 5.56 24.69 2.24
CA THR A 262 5.09 23.34 2.60
C THR A 262 5.07 22.53 1.32
N ARG A 263 5.18 21.21 1.42
CA ARG A 263 5.05 20.34 0.26
C ARG A 263 4.54 18.96 0.62
N GLN A 264 4.07 18.21 -0.37
CA GLN A 264 3.75 16.80 -0.24
C GLN A 264 4.80 15.94 -0.95
N ASP A 265 5.39 14.99 -0.25
CA ASP A 265 6.29 14.00 -0.84
C ASP A 265 5.52 12.71 -1.14
N VAL A 266 5.81 12.05 -2.26
CA VAL A 266 5.17 10.78 -2.65
C VAL A 266 6.11 9.63 -2.34
N VAL A 267 5.57 8.56 -1.76
CA VAL A 267 6.29 7.31 -1.49
C VAL A 267 5.80 6.26 -2.46
N LEU A 268 6.73 5.66 -3.20
CA LEU A 268 6.49 4.65 -4.22
C LEU A 268 7.16 3.34 -3.84
N LEU A 269 6.58 2.25 -4.32
CA LEU A 269 7.19 0.95 -4.32
C LEU A 269 7.52 0.57 -5.77
N VAL A 270 8.80 0.47 -6.08
CA VAL A 270 9.33 0.36 -7.44
C VAL A 270 9.91 -1.04 -7.66
N LYS A 271 9.40 -1.74 -8.67
CA LYS A 271 9.97 -2.97 -9.22
C LYS A 271 11.16 -2.62 -10.12
N ARG A 272 12.30 -3.26 -9.88
CA ARG A 272 13.49 -3.20 -10.75
C ARG A 272 13.93 -4.60 -11.16
N THR A 273 14.26 -4.78 -12.42
CA THR A 273 14.90 -6.00 -12.91
C THR A 273 16.38 -5.73 -13.12
N HIS A 274 17.26 -6.56 -12.56
CA HIS A 274 18.70 -6.45 -12.79
C HIS A 274 19.34 -7.80 -13.11
N CYS A 275 20.44 -7.76 -13.86
CA CYS A 275 21.14 -8.95 -14.33
C CYS A 275 22.28 -9.32 -13.37
N ILE A 276 22.10 -10.41 -12.61
CA ILE A 276 23.07 -10.89 -11.61
C ILE A 276 24.41 -11.20 -12.26
N THR A 277 24.41 -11.78 -13.47
CA THR A 277 25.65 -12.14 -14.17
C THR A 277 26.47 -10.92 -14.59
N THR A 278 25.88 -9.72 -14.59
CA THR A 278 26.58 -8.47 -14.94
C THR A 278 26.88 -7.63 -13.69
N SER A 279 25.91 -7.50 -12.77
CA SER A 279 26.07 -6.68 -11.56
C SER A 279 26.81 -7.41 -10.43
N ASP A 280 26.94 -8.74 -10.53
CA ASP A 280 27.47 -9.61 -9.48
C ASP A 280 26.85 -9.38 -8.10
N THR A 281 25.57 -8.98 -8.07
CA THR A 281 24.86 -8.59 -6.85
C THR A 281 23.53 -9.32 -6.76
N VAL A 282 23.17 -9.80 -5.57
CA VAL A 282 21.85 -10.37 -5.25
C VAL A 282 21.28 -9.79 -3.97
N TYR A 283 19.95 -9.68 -3.92
CA TYR A 283 19.22 -9.10 -2.79
C TYR A 283 18.33 -10.15 -2.13
N PRO A 284 18.45 -10.38 -0.80
CA PRO A 284 17.55 -11.25 -0.06
C PRO A 284 16.08 -10.88 -0.24
N PHE A 285 15.21 -11.88 -0.43
CA PHE A 285 13.76 -11.69 -0.64
C PHE A 285 13.40 -10.69 -1.74
N ALA A 286 14.31 -10.47 -2.70
CA ALA A 286 14.16 -9.48 -3.75
C ALA A 286 13.95 -8.04 -3.22
N ASN A 287 14.42 -7.70 -2.01
CA ASN A 287 14.22 -6.38 -1.40
C ASN A 287 15.53 -5.57 -1.38
N LEU A 288 15.57 -4.45 -2.09
CA LEU A 288 16.75 -3.57 -2.17
C LEU A 288 17.12 -2.92 -0.83
N ARG A 289 16.18 -2.86 0.12
CA ARG A 289 16.38 -2.32 1.47
C ARG A 289 16.23 -3.42 2.53
N PHE A 290 16.67 -4.64 2.22
CA PHE A 290 16.64 -5.75 3.18
C PHE A 290 17.43 -5.41 4.45
N GLY A 291 16.75 -5.26 5.59
CA GLY A 291 17.39 -4.81 6.82
C GLY A 291 18.06 -5.92 7.66
N GLY A 292 17.98 -7.19 7.27
CA GLY A 292 18.56 -8.28 8.04
C GLY A 292 20.08 -8.33 7.91
N SER A 293 20.79 -8.62 9.02
CA SER A 293 22.25 -8.76 9.01
C SER A 293 22.75 -10.09 8.43
N ARG A 294 21.86 -11.07 8.27
CA ARG A 294 22.18 -12.39 7.71
C ARG A 294 21.04 -12.91 6.84
N TYR A 295 21.39 -13.67 5.82
CA TYR A 295 20.44 -14.40 4.99
C TYR A 295 21.08 -15.68 4.43
N LEU A 296 20.35 -16.81 4.51
CA LEU A 296 20.83 -18.14 4.10
C LEU A 296 22.23 -18.48 4.66
N GLY A 297 22.45 -18.12 5.92
CA GLY A 297 23.71 -18.37 6.65
C GLY A 297 24.85 -17.40 6.34
N SER A 298 24.73 -16.54 5.32
CA SER A 298 25.74 -15.53 4.96
C SER A 298 25.43 -14.15 5.57
N VAL A 299 26.47 -13.34 5.76
CA VAL A 299 26.34 -11.96 6.28
C VAL A 299 25.95 -11.02 5.14
N VAL A 300 24.92 -10.20 5.37
CA VAL A 300 24.45 -9.19 4.41
C VAL A 300 25.17 -7.88 4.69
N ASN A 301 25.76 -7.28 3.66
CA ASN A 301 26.42 -5.97 3.73
C ASN A 301 25.67 -5.01 2.80
N ASP A 302 25.29 -3.82 3.31
CA ASP A 302 24.58 -2.81 2.50
C ASP A 302 23.35 -3.41 1.78
N HIS A 303 22.55 -4.18 2.52
CA HIS A 303 21.31 -4.83 2.05
C HIS A 303 21.47 -5.88 0.93
N LYS A 304 22.70 -6.26 0.55
CA LYS A 304 22.98 -7.17 -0.57
C LYS A 304 24.10 -8.17 -0.30
N HIS A 305 24.24 -9.16 -1.18
CA HIS A 305 25.42 -10.02 -1.29
C HIS A 305 26.08 -9.85 -2.65
N ILE A 306 27.41 -10.03 -2.68
CA ILE A 306 28.16 -10.18 -3.93
C ILE A 306 28.01 -11.65 -4.37
N TRP A 307 27.41 -11.91 -5.52
CA TRP A 307 27.01 -13.24 -5.96
C TRP A 307 28.20 -14.20 -6.08
N SER A 308 29.28 -13.78 -6.73
CA SER A 308 30.52 -14.55 -6.90
C SER A 308 31.20 -14.90 -5.57
N SER A 309 30.98 -14.12 -4.51
CA SER A 309 31.58 -14.35 -3.19
C SER A 309 30.82 -15.37 -2.35
N LEU A 310 29.60 -15.75 -2.75
CA LEU A 310 28.78 -16.68 -1.98
C LEU A 310 29.23 -18.13 -2.12
N PRO A 311 29.17 -18.94 -1.05
CA PRO A 311 29.41 -20.38 -1.14
C PRO A 311 28.46 -21.05 -2.14
N PRO A 312 28.90 -22.09 -2.88
CA PRO A 312 28.05 -22.76 -3.88
C PRO A 312 26.74 -23.32 -3.30
N ALA A 313 26.74 -23.75 -2.03
CA ALA A 313 25.52 -24.18 -1.34
C ALA A 313 24.53 -23.02 -1.13
N THR A 314 25.03 -21.83 -0.77
CA THR A 314 24.22 -20.63 -0.59
C THR A 314 23.70 -20.09 -1.91
N GLN A 315 24.50 -20.13 -2.99
CA GLN A 315 24.04 -19.78 -4.33
C GLN A 315 22.86 -20.66 -4.76
N ARG A 316 22.96 -21.98 -4.60
CA ARG A 316 21.84 -22.90 -4.89
C ARG A 316 20.60 -22.60 -4.05
N ALA A 317 20.77 -22.32 -2.77
CA ALA A 317 19.66 -21.95 -1.89
C ALA A 317 18.99 -20.62 -2.31
N TYR A 318 19.77 -19.66 -2.83
CA TYR A 318 19.24 -18.42 -3.39
C TYR A 318 18.36 -18.68 -4.61
N LEU A 319 18.81 -19.54 -5.53
CA LEU A 319 18.08 -19.89 -6.75
C LEU A 319 16.81 -20.70 -6.45
N ALA A 320 16.87 -21.59 -5.47
CA ALA A 320 15.77 -22.47 -5.09
C ALA A 320 14.66 -21.77 -4.30
N GLU A 321 14.93 -20.63 -3.64
CA GLU A 321 13.96 -19.87 -2.86
C GLU A 321 13.12 -18.95 -3.77
N PRO A 322 11.81 -19.24 -3.98
CA PRO A 322 10.99 -18.48 -4.92
C PRO A 322 10.82 -17.01 -4.53
N LYS A 323 10.90 -16.66 -3.24
CA LYS A 323 10.79 -15.27 -2.77
C LYS A 323 11.95 -14.39 -3.22
N ASN A 324 13.05 -14.97 -3.69
CA ASN A 324 14.16 -14.20 -4.27
C ASN A 324 13.86 -13.73 -5.70
N ASN A 325 12.80 -14.22 -6.35
CA ASN A 325 12.41 -13.83 -7.71
C ASN A 325 13.57 -13.87 -8.72
N ILE A 326 14.41 -14.90 -8.64
CA ILE A 326 15.52 -15.13 -9.59
C ILE A 326 15.03 -16.05 -10.71
N ARG A 327 15.26 -15.65 -11.96
CA ARG A 327 14.98 -16.48 -13.13
C ARG A 327 16.18 -16.57 -14.07
N ARG A 328 16.26 -17.69 -14.77
CA ARG A 328 17.18 -17.91 -15.88
C ARG A 328 16.50 -17.54 -17.20
N LEU A 329 17.10 -16.61 -17.93
CA LEU A 329 16.69 -16.24 -19.28
C LEU A 329 17.04 -17.34 -20.29
N THR A 330 16.43 -17.28 -21.47
CA THR A 330 16.71 -18.22 -22.57
C THR A 330 18.18 -18.18 -23.05
N ASP A 331 18.86 -17.04 -22.88
CA ASP A 331 20.27 -16.85 -23.18
C ASP A 331 21.22 -17.34 -22.07
N GLY A 332 20.69 -17.91 -20.98
CA GLY A 332 21.46 -18.46 -19.87
C GLY A 332 21.80 -17.46 -18.76
N ARG A 333 21.54 -16.15 -18.94
CA ARG A 333 21.77 -15.15 -17.90
C ARG A 333 20.80 -15.30 -16.74
N LEU A 334 21.29 -14.98 -15.54
CA LEU A 334 20.46 -14.86 -14.34
C LEU A 334 20.01 -13.42 -14.17
N VAL A 335 18.72 -13.24 -13.93
CA VAL A 335 18.11 -11.95 -13.59
C VAL A 335 17.29 -12.07 -12.33
N GLN A 336 17.26 -11.00 -11.55
CA GLN A 336 16.43 -10.88 -10.35
C GLN A 336 15.45 -9.72 -10.53
N ASP A 337 14.16 -9.99 -10.33
CA ASP A 337 13.17 -8.93 -10.11
C ASP A 337 13.19 -8.56 -8.64
N THR A 338 13.29 -7.27 -8.37
CA THR A 338 13.47 -6.71 -7.03
C THR A 338 12.53 -5.55 -6.79
N ILE A 339 12.40 -5.16 -5.52
CA ILE A 339 11.54 -4.09 -5.08
C ILE A 339 12.29 -3.10 -4.20
N GLU A 340 11.97 -1.82 -4.35
CA GLU A 340 12.56 -0.71 -3.61
C GLU A 340 11.48 0.26 -3.16
N LEU A 341 11.56 0.69 -1.90
CA LEU A 341 10.78 1.82 -1.41
C LEU A 341 11.53 3.13 -1.74
N MET A 342 10.90 3.99 -2.54
CA MET A 342 11.46 5.26 -3.00
C MET A 342 10.57 6.41 -2.56
N THR A 343 11.17 7.57 -2.30
CA THR A 343 10.45 8.81 -2.02
C THR A 343 10.79 9.84 -3.09
N ILE A 344 9.78 10.57 -3.54
CA ILE A 344 9.90 11.67 -4.48
C ILE A 344 9.46 12.95 -3.77
N THR A 345 10.33 13.95 -3.82
CA THR A 345 10.06 15.27 -3.26
C THR A 345 9.05 16.02 -4.12
N GLY A 346 8.01 16.58 -3.50
CA GLY A 346 7.05 17.43 -4.21
C GLY A 346 7.56 18.85 -4.43
N PHE A 347 6.86 19.59 -5.28
CA PHE A 347 7.15 21.00 -5.58
C PHE A 347 6.18 21.98 -4.90
N GLY A 348 5.26 21.44 -4.09
CA GLY A 348 4.22 22.15 -3.36
C GLY A 348 3.31 21.15 -2.67
N ASP A 349 2.17 21.59 -2.14
CA ASP A 349 1.24 20.72 -1.41
C ASP A 349 0.25 19.97 -2.31
N GLN A 350 0.41 20.05 -3.62
CA GLN A 350 -0.49 19.43 -4.59
C GLN A 350 0.31 18.70 -5.66
N TRP A 351 -0.24 17.57 -6.10
CA TRP A 351 0.28 16.75 -7.20
C TRP A 351 -0.65 16.83 -8.42
N ASP A 352 -1.25 17.99 -8.68
CA ASP A 352 -2.23 18.20 -9.76
C ASP A 352 -1.63 18.77 -11.04
N ASN A 353 -2.31 18.53 -12.17
CA ASN A 353 -2.18 19.33 -13.39
C ASN A 353 -3.20 20.48 -13.31
N THR A 354 -2.78 21.70 -13.66
CA THR A 354 -3.50 22.97 -13.54
C THR A 354 -4.68 23.15 -14.53
N GLU A 355 -5.08 22.12 -15.27
CA GLU A 355 -6.26 22.21 -16.13
C GLU A 355 -7.54 21.78 -15.39
N THR A 356 -8.30 22.80 -14.99
CA THR A 356 -9.73 22.78 -14.61
C THR A 356 -10.12 21.92 -13.41
N GLY A 357 -10.13 22.53 -12.22
CA GLY A 357 -11.06 22.21 -11.12
C GLY A 357 -10.99 20.79 -10.53
N ALA A 358 -9.94 20.03 -10.81
CA ALA A 358 -9.74 18.72 -10.23
C ALA A 358 -9.20 18.85 -8.79
N LEU A 359 -9.73 18.04 -7.87
CA LEU A 359 -9.32 18.00 -6.46
C LEU A 359 -7.99 17.23 -6.32
N PRO A 360 -7.13 17.50 -5.31
CA PRO A 360 -5.76 16.96 -5.15
C PRO A 360 -5.59 15.44 -5.15
N TRP A 361 -6.65 14.68 -4.87
CA TRP A 361 -6.64 13.22 -5.03
C TRP A 361 -6.82 12.77 -6.47
N GLN A 362 -7.37 13.60 -7.34
CA GLN A 362 -7.54 13.36 -8.78
C GLN A 362 -6.28 13.63 -9.60
N SER A 363 -5.12 13.80 -8.95
CA SER A 363 -3.82 13.81 -9.60
C SER A 363 -3.81 12.80 -10.73
N ARG A 364 -3.73 13.29 -11.97
CA ARG A 364 -3.69 12.46 -13.19
C ARG A 364 -2.54 11.46 -13.13
N TYR A 365 -1.50 11.77 -12.34
CA TYR A 365 -0.30 10.97 -12.10
C TYR A 365 -0.46 9.88 -11.03
N LEU A 366 -1.39 10.04 -10.09
CA LEU A 366 -1.73 9.00 -9.08
C LEU A 366 -3.00 8.21 -9.49
N GLY A 367 -3.66 8.62 -10.57
CA GLY A 367 -4.65 7.84 -11.32
C GLY A 367 -6.04 7.73 -10.68
N TYR A 368 -6.48 8.68 -9.86
CA TYR A 368 -7.86 8.71 -9.32
C TYR A 368 -8.79 9.74 -10.00
N GLY A 369 -8.39 10.29 -11.16
CA GLY A 369 -9.17 11.26 -11.95
C GLY A 369 -10.30 10.65 -12.81
N ASN A 370 -11.19 11.50 -13.33
CA ASN A 370 -12.36 11.10 -14.13
C ASN A 370 -12.06 10.79 -15.61
N GLU A 371 -10.80 10.78 -16.02
CA GLU A 371 -10.43 10.52 -17.41
C GLU A 371 -9.18 9.64 -17.46
N THR A 372 -9.29 8.52 -18.20
CA THR A 372 -8.24 7.62 -18.74
C THR A 372 -6.88 7.57 -18.02
N PRO A 373 -6.38 6.37 -17.61
CA PRO A 373 -5.08 6.23 -16.95
C PRO A 373 -3.94 6.82 -17.80
N GLN A 374 -3.02 7.53 -17.14
CA GLN A 374 -1.87 8.15 -17.78
C GLN A 374 -0.58 7.41 -17.40
N TYR A 375 0.22 7.04 -18.40
CA TYR A 375 1.48 6.31 -18.26
C TYR A 375 2.68 7.22 -18.00
N ILE A 376 3.68 6.72 -17.27
CA ILE A 376 5.00 7.37 -17.13
C ILE A 376 6.05 6.45 -17.77
N GLN A 377 6.64 6.85 -18.90
CA GLN A 377 7.65 6.03 -19.57
C GLN A 377 8.93 5.88 -18.72
N ALA A 378 9.47 4.66 -18.71
CA ALA A 378 10.51 4.21 -17.76
C ALA A 378 11.95 4.37 -18.25
N ASP A 379 12.19 4.88 -19.47
CA ASP A 379 13.54 4.84 -20.05
C ASP A 379 14.48 5.89 -19.45
N THR A 380 13.95 6.83 -18.67
CA THR A 380 14.70 7.71 -17.78
C THR A 380 13.82 8.12 -16.60
N LEU A 381 13.98 7.51 -15.43
CA LEU A 381 13.66 8.21 -14.17
C LEU A 381 14.72 9.32 -13.97
N ALA A 382 14.70 10.33 -14.85
CA ALA A 382 15.43 11.57 -14.73
C ALA A 382 14.43 12.66 -14.34
N PHE A 383 14.34 12.96 -13.05
CA PHE A 383 13.63 14.14 -12.54
C PHE A 383 14.49 15.39 -12.76
N GLY A 384 14.84 15.64 -14.03
CA GLY A 384 15.56 16.82 -14.47
C GLY A 384 14.59 17.85 -15.07
N PRO A 385 14.91 19.15 -15.00
CA PRO A 385 14.03 20.27 -15.37
C PRO A 385 13.56 20.33 -16.83
N ASN A 386 13.92 19.36 -17.69
CA ASN A 386 13.77 19.44 -19.14
C ASN A 386 12.90 18.33 -19.78
N HIS A 387 12.25 17.45 -19.00
CA HIS A 387 11.40 16.39 -19.56
C HIS A 387 9.94 16.52 -19.05
N PRO A 388 9.04 17.17 -19.81
CA PRO A 388 7.62 17.13 -19.49
C PRO A 388 7.10 15.69 -19.57
N LEU A 389 6.37 15.27 -18.54
CA LEU A 389 5.69 13.98 -18.49
C LEU A 389 4.65 13.91 -19.63
N GLN A 390 4.95 13.17 -20.71
CA GLN A 390 3.99 12.93 -21.78
C GLN A 390 3.08 11.75 -21.45
N SER A 391 1.76 11.99 -21.46
CA SER A 391 0.72 10.98 -21.27
C SER A 391 0.25 10.41 -22.61
N ASP A 392 0.24 9.08 -22.75
CA ASP A 392 -0.48 8.38 -23.83
C ASP A 392 -1.79 7.75 -23.30
N LYS A 393 -2.89 7.88 -24.05
CA LYS A 393 -4.27 7.55 -23.63
C LYS A 393 -4.73 6.14 -24.03
N TYR A 394 -4.35 5.03 -23.36
CA TYR A 394 -4.98 3.70 -23.66
C TYR A 394 -4.81 2.62 -22.56
N ASN A 395 -5.88 2.23 -21.82
CA ASN A 395 -6.19 0.92 -21.15
C ASN A 395 -6.85 0.99 -19.75
N GLN A 396 -7.14 -0.17 -19.13
CA GLN A 396 -8.02 -0.44 -17.98
C GLN A 396 -7.31 -0.53 -16.61
N ASP A 397 -5.99 -0.34 -16.54
CA ASP A 397 -5.22 -0.40 -15.29
C ASP A 397 -5.27 0.96 -14.57
N VAL A 398 -6.01 1.05 -13.47
CA VAL A 398 -6.23 2.29 -12.70
C VAL A 398 -5.08 2.51 -11.69
N GLY A 399 -4.43 3.69 -11.70
CA GLY A 399 -3.57 4.15 -10.59
C GLY A 399 -2.13 3.60 -10.55
N LEU A 400 -1.53 3.24 -11.69
CA LEU A 400 -0.24 2.52 -11.74
C LEU A 400 0.78 3.18 -12.67
N PHE A 401 2.06 3.14 -12.29
CA PHE A 401 3.16 3.61 -13.14
C PHE A 401 3.64 2.47 -14.04
N ALA A 402 3.54 2.62 -15.37
CA ALA A 402 3.94 1.61 -16.34
C ALA A 402 4.84 2.17 -17.44
N ASN A 403 5.79 1.36 -17.93
CA ASN A 403 6.74 1.76 -18.96
C ASN A 403 6.08 1.91 -20.35
N ALA A 404 6.87 2.29 -21.36
CA ALA A 404 6.43 2.40 -22.76
C ALA A 404 5.74 1.13 -23.28
N GLU A 405 6.20 -0.03 -22.80
CA GLU A 405 5.68 -1.37 -23.12
C GLU A 405 4.47 -1.77 -22.27
N ARG A 406 3.91 -0.85 -21.48
CA ARG A 406 2.72 -1.03 -20.63
C ARG A 406 2.90 -2.07 -19.52
N THR A 407 4.12 -2.26 -19.06
CA THR A 407 4.41 -3.08 -17.87
C THR A 407 4.50 -2.19 -16.65
N VAL A 408 3.66 -2.48 -15.65
CA VAL A 408 3.67 -1.74 -14.39
C VAL A 408 4.99 -1.98 -13.67
N PHE A 409 5.66 -0.90 -13.28
CA PHE A 409 6.95 -0.95 -12.59
C PHE A 409 6.94 -0.21 -11.25
N ALA A 410 5.94 0.63 -10.96
CA ALA A 410 5.82 1.22 -9.63
C ALA A 410 4.36 1.39 -9.20
N ILE A 411 4.13 1.35 -7.89
CA ILE A 411 2.83 1.61 -7.27
C ILE A 411 2.97 2.66 -6.16
N PRO A 412 1.98 3.55 -5.99
CA PRO A 412 2.01 4.51 -4.90
C PRO A 412 1.70 3.84 -3.56
N VAL A 413 2.36 4.31 -2.50
CA VAL A 413 2.21 3.82 -1.12
C VAL A 413 1.58 4.89 -0.24
N ALA A 414 2.17 6.09 -0.23
CA ALA A 414 1.73 7.17 0.64
C ALA A 414 2.02 8.54 0.04
N ILE A 415 1.21 9.53 0.41
CA ILE A 415 1.53 10.95 0.23
C ILE A 415 1.78 11.52 1.63
N VAL A 416 2.87 12.26 1.80
CA VAL A 416 3.34 12.74 3.10
C VAL A 416 3.45 14.26 3.09
N GLN A 417 2.58 14.91 3.85
CA GLN A 417 2.63 16.35 4.06
C GLN A 417 3.87 16.73 4.88
N ARG A 418 4.70 17.63 4.35
CA ARG A 418 5.91 18.16 5.01
C ARG A 418 5.65 19.56 5.54
N MET A 419 6.01 19.77 6.81
CA MET A 419 6.09 21.08 7.46
C MET A 419 7.38 21.80 7.06
N ASN A 420 7.66 22.98 7.61
CA ASN A 420 8.88 23.71 7.29
C ASN A 420 9.73 24.10 8.50
N ARG A 421 10.97 24.47 8.18
CA ARG A 421 12.02 24.87 9.13
C ARG A 421 11.87 26.29 9.65
N GLY A 422 10.95 27.08 9.11
CA GLY A 422 10.69 28.45 9.55
C GLY A 422 9.97 28.51 10.88
N VAL A 423 9.89 29.72 11.44
CA VAL A 423 9.18 30.04 12.68
C VAL A 423 7.68 29.98 12.46
N PHE A 424 6.94 29.44 13.42
CA PHE A 424 5.48 29.54 13.44
C PHE A 424 5.03 31.02 13.50
N HIS A 425 4.18 31.43 12.56
CA HIS A 425 3.48 32.70 12.62
C HIS A 425 2.08 32.56 12.02
N PRO A 426 1.00 32.97 12.72
CA PRO A 426 -0.38 32.68 12.29
C PRO A 426 -0.78 33.34 10.96
N VAL A 427 -0.11 34.43 10.57
CA VAL A 427 -0.29 35.10 9.26
C VAL A 427 0.66 34.56 8.18
N HIS A 428 1.97 34.58 8.45
CA HIS A 428 3.00 34.44 7.43
C HIS A 428 3.53 33.01 7.25
N ASN A 429 3.53 32.20 8.32
CA ASN A 429 4.02 30.83 8.30
C ASN A 429 3.34 29.95 9.36
N PRO A 430 2.05 29.62 9.18
CA PRO A 430 1.26 28.89 10.18
C PRO A 430 1.69 27.42 10.35
N PHE A 431 2.60 26.93 9.50
CA PHE A 431 3.15 25.57 9.55
C PHE A 431 4.66 25.54 9.87
N GLY A 432 5.20 26.64 10.41
CA GLY A 432 6.57 26.70 10.89
C GLY A 432 6.76 25.88 12.17
N CYS A 433 7.89 25.18 12.28
CA CYS A 433 8.23 24.37 13.45
C CYS A 433 9.26 25.03 14.38
N ALA A 434 10.01 26.02 13.89
CA ALA A 434 11.12 26.64 14.63
C ALA A 434 10.66 27.66 15.68
N THR A 435 11.54 27.92 16.65
CA THR A 435 11.44 29.08 17.56
C THR A 435 12.17 30.28 16.96
N SER A 436 11.89 31.49 17.46
CA SER A 436 12.51 32.72 16.98
C SER A 436 13.29 33.46 18.05
N HIS A 437 14.38 34.12 17.62
CA HIS A 437 15.06 35.14 18.42
C HIS A 437 14.31 36.49 18.45
N ALA A 438 13.30 36.65 17.59
CA ALA A 438 12.45 37.84 17.51
C ALA A 438 11.07 37.57 18.12
N THR A 439 10.37 38.62 18.56
CA THR A 439 8.95 38.50 18.94
C THR A 439 8.10 38.25 17.69
N LEU A 440 6.94 37.60 17.85
CA LEU A 440 6.05 37.32 16.71
C LEU A 440 5.66 38.60 15.96
N ASN A 441 5.36 39.69 16.67
CA ASN A 441 5.03 40.99 16.05
C ASN A 441 6.19 41.61 15.24
N ALA A 442 7.45 41.22 15.50
CA ALA A 442 8.59 41.67 14.70
C ALA A 442 8.69 40.91 13.36
N LEU A 443 8.00 39.78 13.21
CA LEU A 443 7.97 38.98 11.99
C LEU A 443 6.88 39.47 11.03
N THR A 444 7.16 40.55 10.31
CA THR A 444 6.18 41.23 9.44
C THR A 444 6.02 40.63 8.04
N SER A 445 6.71 39.53 7.75
CA SER A 445 6.68 38.90 6.42
C SER A 445 6.99 37.40 6.49
N ALA A 446 6.66 36.68 5.42
CA ALA A 446 7.04 35.27 5.26
C ALA A 446 8.57 35.11 5.29
N LEU A 447 9.33 35.98 4.63
CA LEU A 447 10.79 35.96 4.68
C LEU A 447 11.30 36.05 6.12
N GLY A 448 10.76 36.96 6.94
CA GLY A 448 11.16 37.12 8.34
C GLY A 448 11.07 35.80 9.12
N THR A 449 10.07 34.97 8.84
CA THR A 449 9.90 33.66 9.48
C THR A 449 10.97 32.63 9.10
N PHE A 450 11.70 32.82 8.00
CA PHE A 450 12.79 31.93 7.57
C PHE A 450 14.19 32.47 7.89
N VAL A 451 14.31 33.73 8.32
CA VAL A 451 15.58 34.38 8.65
C VAL A 451 15.81 34.46 10.16
N HIS A 452 14.76 34.70 10.95
CA HIS A 452 14.86 34.86 12.40
C HIS A 452 14.66 33.55 13.17
N ILE A 453 15.28 32.46 12.71
CA ILE A 453 15.19 31.13 13.32
C ILE A 453 16.25 30.98 14.42
N GLU A 454 15.88 30.42 15.57
CA GLU A 454 16.88 29.99 16.55
C GLU A 454 17.64 28.75 16.10
N GLU A 455 18.95 28.72 16.36
CA GLU A 455 19.82 27.62 15.95
C GLU A 455 19.30 26.26 16.46
N HIS A 456 19.31 25.27 15.57
CA HIS A 456 18.84 23.90 15.80
C HIS A 456 17.35 23.74 16.19
N SER A 457 16.54 24.79 16.21
CA SER A 457 15.13 24.70 16.61
C SER A 457 14.24 24.00 15.57
N GLY A 458 13.11 23.48 16.04
CA GLY A 458 12.13 22.77 15.23
C GLY A 458 12.54 21.35 14.83
N THR A 459 13.66 20.84 15.35
CA THR A 459 14.14 19.46 15.13
C THR A 459 13.83 18.58 16.34
N LEU A 460 13.61 17.28 16.11
CA LEU A 460 13.41 16.31 17.19
C LEU A 460 14.59 16.30 18.18
N GLU A 461 15.82 16.38 17.65
CA GLU A 461 17.06 16.34 18.44
C GLU A 461 17.15 17.49 19.44
N SER A 462 16.72 18.70 19.05
CA SER A 462 16.77 19.87 19.93
C SER A 462 15.72 19.83 21.05
N GLY A 463 14.61 19.12 20.84
CA GLY A 463 13.43 19.18 21.71
C GLY A 463 12.76 20.57 21.78
N ARG A 464 13.19 21.53 20.97
CA ARG A 464 12.67 22.91 20.95
C ARG A 464 11.80 23.12 19.73
N SER A 465 10.57 23.58 19.92
CA SER A 465 9.62 23.83 18.84
C SER A 465 8.79 25.08 19.11
N GLY A 466 8.58 25.89 18.08
CA GLY A 466 7.65 27.02 18.11
C GLY A 466 6.24 26.65 17.63
N ALA A 467 6.06 25.44 17.09
CA ALA A 467 4.75 25.00 16.62
C ALA A 467 3.79 24.78 17.80
N LEU A 468 2.53 25.21 17.62
CA LEU A 468 1.51 25.16 18.68
C LEU A 468 0.66 23.90 18.64
N HIS A 469 0.65 23.21 17.50
CA HIS A 469 -0.02 21.93 17.27
C HIS A 469 0.91 20.74 17.53
N ARG A 470 0.40 19.49 17.48
CA ARG A 470 1.18 18.25 17.61
C ARG A 470 2.36 18.10 16.66
N TYR A 471 2.33 18.72 15.47
CA TYR A 471 3.43 18.66 14.50
C TYR A 471 4.62 19.54 14.92
N LYS A 472 5.24 19.20 16.05
CA LYS A 472 6.29 20.00 16.69
C LYS A 472 7.56 20.08 15.86
N TYR A 473 7.91 19.00 15.17
CA TYR A 473 9.21 18.89 14.51
C TYR A 473 9.08 18.68 13.00
N HIS A 474 9.86 19.43 12.21
CA HIS A 474 9.79 19.38 10.74
C HIS A 474 10.48 18.14 10.15
N ASP A 475 11.36 17.51 10.93
CA ASP A 475 12.08 16.28 10.61
C ASP A 475 11.35 15.02 11.08
N VAL A 476 10.25 15.15 11.83
CA VAL A 476 9.38 14.04 12.21
C VAL A 476 8.21 13.91 11.25
N ILE A 477 7.86 12.66 10.91
CA ILE A 477 6.66 12.36 10.12
C ILE A 477 5.58 11.84 11.06
N TYR A 478 4.46 12.54 11.11
CA TYR A 478 3.32 12.21 11.96
C TYR A 478 2.29 11.40 11.16
N ALA A 479 1.56 10.49 11.82
CA ALA A 479 0.57 9.67 11.14
C ALA A 479 -0.49 10.51 10.40
N ASP A 480 -0.83 11.66 10.95
CA ASP A 480 -1.85 12.59 10.42
C ASP A 480 -1.40 13.42 9.21
N GLN A 481 -0.10 13.49 8.96
CA GLN A 481 0.46 14.04 7.72
C GLN A 481 0.33 13.07 6.55
N ILE A 482 0.10 11.78 6.82
CA ILE A 482 0.13 10.73 5.80
C ILE A 482 -1.27 10.45 5.26
N GLN A 483 -1.35 10.42 3.93
CA GLN A 483 -2.43 9.79 3.18
C GLN A 483 -1.96 8.42 2.71
N ASP A 484 -2.63 7.36 3.16
CA ASP A 484 -2.43 6.01 2.64
C ASP A 484 -3.16 5.91 1.29
N VAL A 485 -2.40 5.64 0.23
CA VAL A 485 -2.92 5.48 -1.14
C VAL A 485 -2.78 4.04 -1.63
N ARG A 486 -2.38 3.10 -0.75
CA ARG A 486 -2.31 1.69 -1.10
C ARG A 486 -3.70 1.15 -1.38
N LEU A 487 -3.83 0.42 -2.47
CA LEU A 487 -5.06 -0.28 -2.84
C LEU A 487 -4.94 -1.76 -2.50
N ASN A 488 -6.02 -2.29 -1.92
CA ASN A 488 -6.18 -3.73 -1.73
C ASN A 488 -6.71 -4.34 -3.03
N VAL A 489 -5.93 -5.21 -3.64
CA VAL A 489 -6.25 -5.90 -4.91
C VAL A 489 -6.67 -7.36 -4.71
N GLY A 490 -6.75 -7.81 -3.45
CA GLY A 490 -7.36 -9.09 -3.07
C GLY A 490 -8.88 -8.98 -2.88
N ASP A 491 -9.48 -10.02 -2.28
CA ASP A 491 -10.95 -10.21 -2.25
C ASP A 491 -11.71 -9.47 -1.13
N SER A 492 -11.14 -8.47 -0.46
CA SER A 492 -11.58 -8.10 0.91
C SER A 492 -12.13 -6.69 1.13
N CYS A 493 -12.98 -6.18 0.23
CA CYS A 493 -13.81 -5.02 0.61
C CYS A 493 -14.98 -5.46 1.52
N ASP A 494 -14.73 -5.52 2.82
CA ASP A 494 -15.74 -5.79 3.84
C ASP A 494 -16.56 -4.50 4.13
N PHE A 495 -17.76 -4.45 3.56
CA PHE A 495 -18.68 -3.32 3.72
C PHE A 495 -19.05 -3.05 5.18
N ASP A 496 -19.33 -4.09 5.99
CA ASP A 496 -19.79 -3.90 7.37
C ASP A 496 -18.67 -3.33 8.23
N LYS A 497 -17.45 -3.87 8.06
CA LYS A 497 -16.26 -3.35 8.74
C LYS A 497 -15.95 -1.92 8.31
N ALA A 498 -16.08 -1.59 7.02
CA ALA A 498 -15.87 -0.23 6.53
C ALA A 498 -16.92 0.75 7.07
N ALA A 499 -18.20 0.38 7.04
CA ALA A 499 -19.29 1.17 7.60
C ALA A 499 -19.10 1.41 9.11
N HIS A 500 -18.73 0.38 9.86
CA HIS A 500 -18.44 0.51 11.30
C HIS A 500 -17.24 1.43 11.57
N LYS A 501 -16.18 1.37 10.75
CA LYS A 501 -15.05 2.29 10.83
C LYS A 501 -15.45 3.74 10.54
N ALA A 502 -16.40 3.97 9.62
CA ALA A 502 -16.92 5.30 9.34
C ALA A 502 -17.65 5.87 10.57
N VAL A 503 -18.55 5.06 11.15
CA VAL A 503 -19.35 5.44 12.31
C VAL A 503 -18.48 5.67 13.54
N SER A 504 -17.45 4.85 13.75
CA SER A 504 -16.52 5.01 14.87
C SER A 504 -15.42 6.07 14.65
N GLY A 505 -15.51 6.86 13.57
CA GLY A 505 -14.55 7.93 13.28
C GLY A 505 -13.14 7.46 12.90
N GLN A 506 -12.97 6.16 12.61
CA GLN A 506 -11.69 5.52 12.28
C GLN A 506 -11.32 5.65 10.80
N LEU A 507 -12.25 6.03 9.92
CA LEU A 507 -11.87 6.40 8.55
C LEU A 507 -11.00 7.65 8.58
N ARG A 508 -9.91 7.63 7.80
CA ARG A 508 -9.05 8.80 7.67
C ARG A 508 -9.68 9.82 6.76
N GLY A 509 -9.50 11.07 7.12
CA GLY A 509 -9.90 12.24 6.36
C GLY A 509 -8.68 13.07 5.96
N LYS A 510 -8.91 14.08 5.14
CA LYS A 510 -7.96 15.15 4.86
C LYS A 510 -8.72 16.45 4.79
N SER A 511 -8.19 17.45 5.46
CA SER A 511 -8.74 18.79 5.47
C SER A 511 -7.62 19.80 5.60
N ARG A 512 -7.91 21.00 5.12
CA ARG A 512 -7.01 22.14 5.10
C ARG A 512 -7.35 23.08 6.22
N MET A 513 -6.32 23.79 6.71
CA MET A 513 -6.54 24.83 7.70
C MET A 513 -7.23 26.04 7.04
N PRO A 514 -8.33 26.55 7.61
CA PRO A 514 -8.97 27.78 7.12
C PRO A 514 -8.04 28.99 7.21
N TYR A 515 -8.23 29.96 6.32
CA TYR A 515 -7.56 31.25 6.34
C TYR A 515 -8.58 32.35 6.10
N THR A 516 -8.77 33.19 7.12
CA THR A 516 -9.79 34.24 7.13
C THR A 516 -9.16 35.57 6.79
N ARG A 517 -9.68 36.24 5.76
CA ARG A 517 -9.41 37.65 5.47
C ARG A 517 -10.64 38.46 5.84
N THR A 518 -10.44 39.53 6.60
CA THR A 518 -11.52 40.44 6.97
C THR A 518 -11.20 41.83 6.47
N THR A 519 -12.17 42.48 5.83
CA THR A 519 -12.03 43.85 5.36
C THR A 519 -13.25 44.64 5.78
N GLN A 520 -12.99 45.85 6.28
CA GLN A 520 -14.01 46.77 6.74
C GLN A 520 -14.49 47.63 5.56
N ILE A 521 -15.80 47.67 5.34
CA ILE A 521 -16.47 48.57 4.40
C ILE A 521 -17.14 49.68 5.21
N ASN A 522 -16.80 50.92 4.88
CA ASN A 522 -17.39 52.10 5.51
C ASN A 522 -18.49 52.66 4.63
N SER A 523 -19.62 53.04 5.24
CA SER A 523 -20.74 53.70 4.57
C SER A 523 -21.38 52.85 3.48
N VAL A 524 -22.32 52.02 3.93
CA VAL A 524 -23.08 51.12 3.07
C VAL A 524 -24.44 51.72 2.77
N SER A 525 -24.85 51.74 1.51
CA SER A 525 -26.22 52.07 1.13
C SER A 525 -26.99 50.81 0.74
N ILE A 526 -28.19 50.64 1.30
CA ILE A 526 -29.05 49.47 1.08
C ILE A 526 -30.15 49.91 0.12
N THR A 527 -30.24 49.27 -1.04
CA THR A 527 -31.23 49.61 -2.07
C THR A 527 -32.01 48.34 -2.44
N GLY A 528 -33.29 48.43 -2.79
CA GLY A 528 -34.08 47.28 -3.22
C GLY A 528 -34.95 46.66 -2.12
N ASN A 529 -36.13 46.17 -2.53
CA ASN A 529 -37.18 45.60 -1.69
C ASN A 529 -37.42 44.11 -2.00
N ASP A 530 -36.40 43.38 -2.46
CA ASP A 530 -36.55 41.94 -2.65
C ASP A 530 -36.54 41.25 -1.26
N PRO A 531 -37.61 40.53 -0.89
CA PRO A 531 -37.70 39.87 0.41
C PRO A 531 -36.68 38.73 0.59
N GLU A 532 -36.00 38.27 -0.47
CA GLU A 532 -35.01 37.18 -0.39
C GLU A 532 -33.56 37.65 -0.56
N GLN A 533 -33.34 38.84 -1.15
CA GLN A 533 -32.01 39.39 -1.41
C GLN A 533 -31.94 40.90 -1.16
N LEU A 534 -30.91 41.36 -0.46
CA LEU A 534 -30.65 42.79 -0.28
C LEU A 534 -29.50 43.24 -1.15
N LEU A 535 -29.71 44.27 -1.98
CA LEU A 535 -28.64 44.94 -2.69
C LEU A 535 -27.96 45.92 -1.74
N ILE A 536 -26.66 45.73 -1.60
CA ILE A 536 -25.78 46.57 -0.84
C ILE A 536 -24.82 47.27 -1.83
N ARG A 537 -24.76 48.60 -1.77
CA ARG A 537 -23.77 49.39 -2.49
C ARG A 537 -22.68 49.84 -1.54
N ASP A 538 -21.46 49.75 -2.05
CA ASP A 538 -20.27 50.21 -1.36
C ASP A 538 -20.00 51.66 -1.77
N ASP A 539 -20.20 52.60 -0.84
CA ASP A 539 -19.96 54.02 -1.11
C ASP A 539 -18.45 54.37 -0.95
N SER A 540 -17.60 53.39 -0.61
CA SER A 540 -16.15 53.57 -0.44
C SER A 540 -15.38 53.31 -1.74
N SER A 541 -14.48 54.25 -2.10
CA SER A 541 -13.75 54.16 -3.37
C SER A 541 -12.49 53.28 -3.33
N THR A 542 -12.08 52.74 -2.18
CA THR A 542 -10.76 52.06 -2.05
C THR A 542 -10.81 50.56 -1.76
N SER A 543 -11.92 50.02 -1.23
CA SER A 543 -11.91 48.66 -0.62
C SER A 543 -13.16 47.83 -0.94
N SER A 544 -13.73 47.98 -2.14
CA SER A 544 -14.94 47.26 -2.51
C SER A 544 -14.72 45.79 -2.86
N LEU A 545 -15.76 44.98 -2.60
CA LEU A 545 -15.79 43.57 -3.00
C LEU A 545 -15.62 43.40 -4.51
N PHE A 546 -16.21 44.29 -5.32
CA PHE A 546 -16.06 44.24 -6.77
C PHE A 546 -14.62 44.52 -7.22
N LYS A 547 -13.90 45.44 -6.58
CA LYS A 547 -12.48 45.67 -6.92
C LYS A 547 -11.59 44.50 -6.55
N THR A 548 -11.97 43.75 -5.52
CA THR A 548 -11.22 42.57 -5.07
C THR A 548 -11.47 41.35 -5.96
N TYR A 549 -12.73 41.12 -6.36
CA TYR A 549 -13.14 39.86 -6.99
C TYR A 549 -13.71 39.99 -8.42
N GLY A 550 -13.99 41.21 -8.88
CA GLY A 550 -14.71 41.47 -10.13
C GLY A 550 -16.20 41.09 -10.06
N THR A 551 -16.82 40.89 -11.22
CA THR A 551 -18.18 40.36 -11.30
C THR A 551 -18.17 38.87 -10.97
N LEU A 552 -18.81 38.48 -9.87
CA LEU A 552 -18.97 37.08 -9.48
C LEU A 552 -20.43 36.78 -9.15
N THR A 553 -20.92 35.66 -9.65
CA THR A 553 -22.15 35.02 -9.14
C THR A 553 -21.70 33.77 -8.39
N PHE A 554 -21.92 33.71 -7.08
CA PHE A 554 -21.35 32.64 -6.26
C PHE A 554 -22.07 31.32 -6.51
N SER A 555 -21.38 30.37 -7.14
CA SER A 555 -21.59 28.94 -6.84
C SER A 555 -21.01 28.65 -5.45
N GLN A 556 -21.49 27.62 -4.76
CA GLN A 556 -21.26 27.37 -3.31
C GLN A 556 -19.79 27.23 -2.84
N ALA A 557 -18.78 27.33 -3.71
CA ALA A 557 -17.41 26.92 -3.44
C ALA A 557 -16.54 27.91 -2.65
N HIS A 558 -16.81 29.23 -2.69
CA HIS A 558 -16.08 30.25 -1.93
C HIS A 558 -17.07 31.22 -1.29
N PRO A 559 -17.56 30.94 -0.07
CA PRO A 559 -18.59 31.77 0.55
C PRO A 559 -17.95 33.02 1.17
N ILE A 560 -18.42 34.19 0.74
CA ILE A 560 -18.16 35.45 1.42
C ILE A 560 -19.33 35.73 2.36
N PHE A 561 -19.00 36.13 3.60
CA PHE A 561 -19.99 36.51 4.60
C PHE A 561 -19.80 37.94 5.05
N ILE A 562 -20.87 38.55 5.54
CA ILE A 562 -20.86 39.89 6.08
C ILE A 562 -21.37 39.84 7.50
N SER A 563 -20.57 40.34 8.44
CA SER A 563 -21.02 40.55 9.81
C SER A 563 -21.73 41.89 9.92
N THR A 564 -22.96 41.84 10.40
CA THR A 564 -23.76 43.01 10.77
C THR A 564 -23.35 43.57 12.13
N ALA A 565 -23.84 44.76 12.48
CA ALA A 565 -23.59 45.36 13.80
C ALA A 565 -24.15 44.53 14.98
N THR A 566 -25.11 43.64 14.72
CA THR A 566 -25.69 42.72 15.70
C THR A 566 -24.96 41.37 15.75
N GLY A 567 -23.86 41.21 15.02
CA GLY A 567 -23.07 39.97 14.97
C GLY A 567 -23.65 38.89 14.07
N LYS A 568 -24.76 39.15 13.37
CA LYS A 568 -25.34 38.22 12.39
C LYS A 568 -24.47 38.16 11.14
N ASN A 569 -24.20 36.95 10.64
CA ASN A 569 -23.49 36.71 9.38
C ASN A 569 -24.47 36.50 8.23
N LEU A 570 -24.35 37.31 7.18
CA LEU A 570 -25.16 37.24 5.97
C LEU A 570 -24.30 36.79 4.79
N ARG A 571 -24.79 35.84 4.00
CA ARG A 571 -24.04 35.29 2.87
C ARG A 571 -24.17 36.19 1.65
N VAL A 572 -23.06 36.51 1.00
CA VAL A 572 -23.03 37.21 -0.30
C VAL A 572 -23.36 36.22 -1.42
N CYS A 573 -24.29 36.57 -2.30
CA CYS A 573 -24.70 35.74 -3.44
C CYS A 573 -24.22 36.26 -4.80
N THR A 574 -24.09 37.57 -4.98
CA THR A 574 -23.63 38.18 -6.23
C THR A 574 -22.80 39.43 -5.96
N ILE A 575 -21.75 39.69 -6.74
CA ILE A 575 -20.94 40.92 -6.73
C ILE A 575 -20.94 41.50 -8.14
N GLY A 576 -21.09 42.82 -8.27
CA GLY A 576 -21.09 43.50 -9.56
C GLY A 576 -20.76 44.99 -9.44
N SER A 577 -20.83 45.68 -10.58
CA SER A 577 -20.66 47.12 -10.68
C SER A 577 -21.56 47.64 -11.81
N ASP A 578 -22.13 48.83 -11.62
CA ASP A 578 -22.96 49.51 -12.60
C ASP A 578 -22.65 51.02 -12.66
N SER A 579 -23.46 51.79 -13.39
CA SER A 579 -23.29 53.24 -13.53
C SER A 579 -23.40 54.03 -12.21
N THR A 580 -23.93 53.41 -11.16
CA THR A 580 -24.11 54.00 -9.83
C THR A 580 -22.96 53.62 -8.88
N GLY A 581 -22.25 52.52 -9.16
CA GLY A 581 -21.08 52.08 -8.40
C GLY A 581 -21.01 50.57 -8.17
N ASP A 582 -20.07 50.16 -7.32
CA ASP A 582 -19.85 48.77 -6.96
C ASP A 582 -20.95 48.28 -6.00
N TYR A 583 -21.40 47.05 -6.18
CA TYR A 583 -22.49 46.48 -5.39
C TYR A 583 -22.34 44.99 -5.15
N PHE A 584 -23.06 44.48 -4.18
CA PHE A 584 -23.25 43.06 -3.97
C PHE A 584 -24.62 42.75 -3.37
N TYR A 585 -25.09 41.53 -3.59
CA TYR A 585 -26.32 41.02 -3.01
C TYR A 585 -26.01 40.10 -1.84
N VAL A 586 -26.79 40.20 -0.76
CA VAL A 586 -26.79 39.22 0.33
C VAL A 586 -28.11 38.48 0.39
N LEU A 587 -28.05 37.17 0.67
CA LEU A 587 -29.24 36.40 1.03
C LEU A 587 -29.67 36.82 2.42
N ALA A 588 -30.85 37.42 2.52
CA ALA A 588 -31.34 37.96 3.77
C ALA A 588 -32.80 37.55 3.98
N SER A 589 -33.03 36.61 4.89
CA SER A 589 -34.36 36.38 5.47
C SER A 589 -34.74 37.46 6.49
N SER A 590 -33.81 38.36 6.85
CA SER A 590 -34.05 39.53 7.72
C SER A 590 -32.92 40.57 7.58
N THR A 591 -33.28 41.86 7.56
CA THR A 591 -32.40 43.05 7.51
C THR A 591 -31.84 43.47 8.88
N GLU A 592 -32.11 42.70 9.93
CA GLU A 592 -31.75 43.07 11.30
C GLU A 592 -30.24 43.28 11.46
N GLY A 593 -29.84 44.45 11.99
CA GLY A 593 -28.44 44.84 12.15
C GLY A 593 -27.79 45.51 10.93
N LEU A 594 -28.51 45.66 9.82
CA LEU A 594 -28.10 46.44 8.65
C LEU A 594 -28.88 47.76 8.58
N SER A 595 -28.16 48.88 8.61
CA SER A 595 -28.73 50.23 8.39
C SER A 595 -27.83 51.02 7.45
N VAL A 596 -28.44 51.95 6.71
CA VAL A 596 -27.70 52.89 5.85
C VAL A 596 -26.66 53.65 6.67
N GLY A 597 -25.42 53.69 6.17
CA GLY A 597 -24.31 54.37 6.82
C GLY A 597 -23.58 53.55 7.90
N HIS A 598 -24.03 52.33 8.23
CA HIS A 598 -23.27 51.44 9.11
C HIS A 598 -21.99 50.95 8.45
N THR A 599 -20.97 50.73 9.29
CA THR A 599 -19.77 49.98 8.93
C THR A 599 -20.09 48.49 9.01
N ILE A 600 -19.71 47.74 7.97
CA ILE A 600 -19.80 46.28 7.94
C ILE A 600 -18.42 45.68 7.71
N CYS A 601 -18.23 44.42 8.09
CA CYS A 601 -17.04 43.66 7.73
C CYS A 601 -17.45 42.52 6.81
N TYR A 602 -16.73 42.33 5.71
CA TYR A 602 -16.82 41.08 4.97
C TYR A 602 -15.67 40.15 5.32
N HIS A 603 -15.98 38.86 5.33
CA HIS A 603 -15.08 37.77 5.63
C HIS A 603 -14.96 36.88 4.40
N ASP A 604 -13.73 36.80 3.89
CA ASP A 604 -13.33 35.86 2.85
C ASP A 604 -12.64 34.65 3.50
N PHE A 605 -13.24 33.49 3.31
CA PHE A 605 -12.74 32.23 3.83
C PHE A 605 -12.09 31.44 2.71
N SER A 606 -10.77 31.35 2.79
CA SER A 606 -9.96 30.46 1.95
C SER A 606 -9.40 29.32 2.80
N THR A 607 -8.67 28.40 2.17
CA THR A 607 -7.96 27.35 2.90
C THR A 607 -6.49 27.35 2.50
N LEU A 608 -5.62 27.09 3.46
CA LEU A 608 -4.20 26.87 3.21
C LEU A 608 -3.99 25.55 2.46
N THR A 609 -2.88 25.42 1.75
CA THR A 609 -2.67 24.31 0.82
C THR A 609 -2.32 22.98 1.50
N ALA A 610 -1.72 23.02 2.70
CA ALA A 610 -1.32 21.81 3.43
C ALA A 610 -2.52 21.05 4.03
N GLU A 611 -2.44 19.72 3.99
CA GLU A 611 -3.56 18.83 4.35
C GLU A 611 -3.23 17.79 5.42
N PHE A 612 -4.14 17.66 6.40
CA PHE A 612 -3.93 16.79 7.57
C PHE A 612 -5.19 15.97 7.89
N ASN A 613 -5.00 14.83 8.56
CA ASN A 613 -6.11 14.06 9.16
C ASN A 613 -6.53 14.62 10.54
N SER A 614 -5.58 15.18 11.30
CA SER A 614 -5.81 16.03 12.47
C SER A 614 -5.39 17.45 12.08
N VAL A 615 -6.34 18.34 11.87
CA VAL A 615 -6.09 19.68 11.34
C VAL A 615 -5.64 20.61 12.47
N PRO A 616 -4.48 21.29 12.33
CA PRO A 616 -4.14 22.42 13.19
C PRO A 616 -5.19 23.51 12.97
N SER A 617 -5.95 23.81 14.01
CA SER A 617 -7.10 24.70 13.96
C SER A 617 -6.81 25.91 14.84
N ILE A 618 -7.19 27.08 14.35
CA ILE A 618 -7.11 28.33 15.12
C ILE A 618 -8.47 28.98 15.12
N ASP A 619 -8.99 29.28 16.30
CA ASP A 619 -10.11 30.19 16.47
C ASP A 619 -9.60 31.53 16.97
N VAL A 620 -9.95 32.58 16.25
CA VAL A 620 -9.59 33.97 16.55
C VAL A 620 -10.72 34.57 17.37
N VAL A 621 -10.43 34.95 18.61
CA VAL A 621 -11.41 35.52 19.54
C VAL A 621 -11.23 37.03 19.55
N THR A 622 -12.10 37.73 18.81
CA THR A 622 -12.11 39.20 18.71
C THR A 622 -13.37 39.68 17.99
N THR A 623 -13.52 40.99 17.80
CA THR A 623 -14.59 41.55 16.95
C THR A 623 -14.17 41.57 15.48
N PRO A 624 -15.10 41.45 14.51
CA PRO A 624 -14.78 41.58 13.08
C PRO A 624 -13.94 42.82 12.72
N ALA A 625 -14.23 43.98 13.33
CA ALA A 625 -13.49 45.22 13.08
C ALA A 625 -12.05 45.15 13.61
N SER A 626 -11.86 44.63 14.83
CA SER A 626 -10.53 44.41 15.42
C SER A 626 -9.72 43.38 14.62
N LEU A 627 -10.36 42.35 14.07
CA LEU A 627 -9.72 41.37 13.19
C LEU A 627 -9.18 42.04 11.92
N ALA A 628 -9.99 42.87 11.25
CA ALA A 628 -9.58 43.61 10.06
C ALA A 628 -8.42 44.57 10.33
N GLN A 629 -8.40 45.19 11.52
CA GLN A 629 -7.34 46.11 11.93
C GLN A 629 -6.02 45.39 12.26
N SER A 630 -6.08 44.32 13.06
CA SER A 630 -4.89 43.61 13.53
C SER A 630 -4.27 42.70 12.47
N PHE A 631 -5.08 42.18 11.55
CA PHE A 631 -4.65 41.25 10.51
C PHE A 631 -5.18 41.66 9.13
N PRO A 632 -4.73 42.81 8.58
CA PRO A 632 -5.29 43.37 7.34
C PRO A 632 -5.05 42.50 6.10
N HIS A 633 -4.10 41.57 6.16
CA HIS A 633 -3.82 40.59 5.08
C HIS A 633 -4.42 39.20 5.35
N GLY A 634 -5.18 39.07 6.44
CA GLY A 634 -5.77 37.82 6.91
C GLY A 634 -4.92 37.07 7.92
N ILE A 635 -5.48 35.99 8.44
CA ILE A 635 -4.89 35.14 9.47
C ILE A 635 -5.35 33.70 9.27
N ALA A 636 -4.49 32.73 9.61
CA ALA A 636 -4.88 31.33 9.67
C ALA A 636 -5.87 31.10 10.81
N GLY A 637 -6.97 30.41 10.51
CA GLY A 637 -8.06 30.16 11.43
C GLY A 637 -9.40 30.76 11.03
N LEU A 638 -10.39 30.59 11.89
CA LEU A 638 -11.75 31.13 11.77
C LEU A 638 -12.03 32.14 12.87
N LEU A 639 -12.89 33.11 12.62
CA LEU A 639 -13.44 33.96 13.69
C LEU A 639 -14.31 33.09 14.60
N ALA A 640 -14.12 33.18 15.92
CA ALA A 640 -14.94 32.44 16.89
C ALA A 640 -16.42 32.87 16.76
N SER A 641 -17.31 31.90 16.51
CA SER A 641 -18.73 32.19 16.23
C SER A 641 -19.63 32.19 17.47
N ASN A 642 -19.18 31.58 18.57
CA ASN A 642 -19.97 31.35 19.78
C ASN A 642 -19.15 31.69 21.02
N THR A 643 -19.09 32.99 21.34
CA THR A 643 -18.37 33.52 22.49
C THR A 643 -19.36 34.12 23.48
N THR A 644 -19.19 33.82 24.75
CA THR A 644 -19.80 34.56 25.86
C THR A 644 -18.70 35.31 26.62
N ASP A 645 -19.07 36.18 27.54
CA ASP A 645 -18.09 36.92 28.35
C ASP A 645 -17.13 35.99 29.12
N ASP A 646 -17.57 34.77 29.46
CA ASP A 646 -16.82 33.83 30.29
C ASP A 646 -16.35 32.55 29.56
N SER A 647 -16.67 32.39 28.28
CA SER A 647 -16.33 31.18 27.54
C SER A 647 -16.24 31.35 26.03
N VAL A 648 -15.39 30.54 25.41
CA VAL A 648 -15.25 30.45 23.95
C VAL A 648 -15.48 29.02 23.52
N ARG A 649 -16.54 28.80 22.73
CA ARG A 649 -16.79 27.51 22.08
C ARG A 649 -16.05 27.44 20.76
N PHE A 650 -15.37 26.32 20.52
CA PHE A 650 -14.63 26.12 19.29
C PHE A 650 -15.56 25.88 18.10
N ASN A 651 -15.19 26.44 16.94
CA ASN A 651 -15.90 26.26 15.68
C ASN A 651 -15.84 24.81 15.17
N GLN A 652 -14.81 24.07 15.58
CA GLN A 652 -14.62 22.67 15.21
C GLN A 652 -14.38 21.82 16.46
N LYS A 653 -14.63 20.51 16.39
CA LYS A 653 -14.44 19.61 17.52
C LYS A 653 -12.95 19.59 17.93
N CYS A 654 -12.64 19.90 19.18
CA CYS A 654 -11.30 19.76 19.73
C CYS A 654 -11.01 18.29 20.07
N LEU A 655 -9.84 17.79 19.67
CA LEU A 655 -9.32 16.45 20.02
C LEU A 655 -8.48 16.44 21.30
N GLY A 656 -7.91 17.59 21.66
CA GLY A 656 -7.02 17.73 22.81
C GLY A 656 -7.77 18.06 24.10
N ALA A 657 -7.23 17.60 25.23
CA ALA A 657 -7.70 17.99 26.56
C ALA A 657 -7.33 19.45 26.92
N THR A 658 -6.41 20.06 26.17
CA THR A 658 -6.03 21.46 26.32
C THR A 658 -5.95 22.16 24.96
N ALA A 659 -6.15 23.48 24.98
CA ALA A 659 -5.90 24.38 23.86
C ALA A 659 -4.79 25.38 24.23
N SER A 660 -3.95 25.72 23.25
CA SER A 660 -2.87 26.69 23.44
C SER A 660 -3.35 28.10 23.10
N ILE A 661 -3.08 29.06 23.98
CA ILE A 661 -3.55 30.44 23.89
C ILE A 661 -2.39 31.37 23.56
N ILE A 662 -2.56 32.14 22.49
CA ILE A 662 -1.70 33.27 22.15
C ILE A 662 -2.50 34.55 22.38
N ASN A 663 -2.06 35.39 23.31
CA ASN A 663 -2.66 36.71 23.53
C ASN A 663 -1.72 37.82 23.02
N GLU A 664 -2.15 39.07 23.16
CA GLU A 664 -1.38 40.24 22.75
C GLU A 664 0.01 40.33 23.44
N ALA A 665 0.14 39.90 24.69
CA ALA A 665 1.42 39.84 25.40
C ALA A 665 2.35 38.76 24.82
N THR A 666 1.82 37.60 24.45
CA THR A 666 2.60 36.56 23.73
C THR A 666 3.09 37.08 22.38
N LEU A 667 2.23 37.79 21.65
CA LEU A 667 2.57 38.37 20.34
C LEU A 667 3.63 39.47 20.41
N SER A 668 3.48 40.39 21.38
CA SER A 668 4.25 41.63 21.45
C SER A 668 5.54 41.52 22.28
N SER A 669 5.51 40.82 23.42
CA SER A 669 6.61 40.74 24.36
C SER A 669 7.21 39.35 24.51
N GLY A 670 6.74 38.36 23.73
CA GLY A 670 7.20 36.97 23.81
C GLY A 670 6.82 36.27 25.12
N ALA A 671 5.74 36.72 25.77
CA ALA A 671 5.22 36.06 26.98
C ALA A 671 4.93 34.57 26.71
N PRO A 672 5.08 33.68 27.70
CA PRO A 672 4.89 32.25 27.49
C PRO A 672 3.46 31.93 27.03
N ILE A 673 3.35 30.93 26.15
CA ILE A 673 2.05 30.40 25.71
C ILE A 673 1.33 29.79 26.91
N THR A 674 0.06 30.13 27.08
CA THR A 674 -0.78 29.57 28.14
C THR A 674 -1.57 28.38 27.61
N GLN A 675 -1.76 27.34 28.40
CA GLN A 675 -2.65 26.23 28.07
C GLN A 675 -3.89 26.26 28.95
N LEU A 676 -5.06 26.17 28.33
CA LEU A 676 -6.34 26.11 29.02
C LEU A 676 -6.99 24.74 28.81
N THR A 677 -7.63 24.24 29.85
CA THR A 677 -8.40 22.98 29.82
C THR A 677 -9.63 23.15 28.94
N VAL A 678 -9.85 22.18 28.06
CA VAL A 678 -11.01 22.10 27.20
C VAL A 678 -12.08 21.23 27.87
N ASP A 679 -13.32 21.73 27.93
CA ASP A 679 -14.48 20.90 28.18
C ASP A 679 -14.85 20.17 26.88
N ASP A 680 -14.67 18.86 26.86
CA ASP A 680 -14.88 18.02 25.69
C ASP A 680 -16.37 17.82 25.35
N ILE A 681 -17.28 17.96 26.32
CA ILE A 681 -18.72 17.84 26.11
C ILE A 681 -19.25 19.12 25.46
N SER A 682 -18.95 20.28 26.05
CA SER A 682 -19.42 21.57 25.54
C SER A 682 -18.52 22.16 24.44
N ASN A 683 -17.39 21.51 24.14
CA ASN A 683 -16.39 21.88 23.14
C ASN A 683 -15.90 23.32 23.30
N GLN A 684 -15.61 23.73 24.54
CA GLN A 684 -15.31 25.11 24.88
C GLN A 684 -14.21 25.24 25.94
N ILE A 685 -13.66 26.43 26.05
CA ILE A 685 -12.78 26.85 27.15
C ILE A 685 -13.45 27.94 27.98
N SER A 686 -13.12 27.99 29.27
CA SER A 686 -13.45 29.14 30.12
C SER A 686 -12.38 30.21 30.00
N THR A 687 -12.79 31.46 29.83
CA THR A 687 -11.91 32.63 29.75
C THR A 687 -12.51 33.77 30.58
N SER A 688 -11.70 34.74 31.00
CA SER A 688 -12.16 35.95 31.70
C SER A 688 -11.79 37.22 30.95
N THR A 689 -11.33 37.09 29.69
CA THR A 689 -10.83 38.18 28.88
C THR A 689 -11.61 38.33 27.58
N ASN A 690 -12.04 39.57 27.33
CA ASN A 690 -12.66 40.01 26.07
C ASN A 690 -11.64 40.63 25.10
N ALA A 691 -10.34 40.49 25.37
CA ALA A 691 -9.27 40.99 24.49
C ALA A 691 -9.01 40.06 23.30
N LEU A 692 -8.25 40.52 22.30
CA LEU A 692 -7.82 39.69 21.17
C LEU A 692 -6.91 38.53 21.65
N PHE A 693 -7.31 37.30 21.36
CA PHE A 693 -6.44 36.13 21.50
C PHE A 693 -6.77 35.03 20.47
N LEU A 694 -5.82 34.11 20.30
CA LEU A 694 -5.91 32.97 19.39
C LEU A 694 -5.97 31.68 20.20
N CYS A 695 -6.97 30.85 19.90
CA CYS A 695 -7.11 29.50 20.42
C CYS A 695 -6.57 28.50 19.41
N CYS A 696 -5.41 27.91 19.69
CA CYS A 696 -4.79 26.90 18.83
C CYS A 696 -5.10 25.50 19.37
N TYR A 697 -5.73 24.65 18.56
CA TYR A 697 -6.13 23.29 18.94
C TYR A 697 -6.10 22.34 17.73
N GLU A 698 -6.42 21.07 17.96
CA GLU A 698 -6.49 20.04 16.93
C GLU A 698 -7.92 19.60 16.68
N SER A 699 -8.28 19.44 15.41
CA SER A 699 -9.62 19.06 15.00
C SER A 699 -9.63 17.90 14.01
N PRO A 700 -10.59 16.96 14.06
CA PRO A 700 -10.61 15.87 13.09
C PRO A 700 -10.95 16.41 11.70
N ALA A 701 -10.19 15.97 10.69
CA ALA A 701 -10.51 16.26 9.31
C ALA A 701 -11.81 15.57 8.87
N ALA A 702 -12.51 16.19 7.92
CA ALA A 702 -13.63 15.58 7.21
C ALA A 702 -13.17 14.29 6.51
N MET A 703 -13.92 13.21 6.74
CA MET A 703 -13.64 11.88 6.16
C MET A 703 -14.59 11.53 5.01
N THR A 704 -15.51 12.43 4.70
CA THR A 704 -16.45 12.34 3.58
C THR A 704 -16.39 13.61 2.75
N LYS A 705 -16.80 13.53 1.49
CA LYS A 705 -17.01 14.69 0.63
C LYS A 705 -18.37 14.60 -0.04
N MET A 706 -18.95 15.75 -0.36
CA MET A 706 -20.19 15.84 -1.10
C MET A 706 -20.08 15.16 -2.47
N ALA A 707 -21.13 14.46 -2.88
CA ALA A 707 -21.19 13.69 -4.12
C ALA A 707 -22.62 13.60 -4.66
N ASP A 708 -22.74 13.17 -5.91
CA ASP A 708 -24.00 12.71 -6.46
C ASP A 708 -24.36 11.34 -5.91
N ASN A 709 -25.64 10.98 -5.97
CA ASN A 709 -26.10 9.64 -5.67
C ASN A 709 -25.64 8.67 -6.77
N PHE A 710 -24.80 7.71 -6.41
CA PHE A 710 -24.26 6.66 -7.29
C PHE A 710 -25.09 5.37 -7.26
N ALA A 711 -24.83 4.50 -8.23
CA ALA A 711 -25.38 3.16 -8.25
C ALA A 711 -24.78 2.33 -7.11
N ILE A 712 -25.62 1.62 -6.37
CA ILE A 712 -25.20 0.75 -5.27
C ILE A 712 -24.76 -0.61 -5.81
N GLU A 713 -23.71 -1.15 -5.23
CA GLU A 713 -23.14 -2.46 -5.58
C GLU A 713 -23.85 -3.61 -4.85
N SER A 714 -24.61 -3.27 -3.80
CA SER A 714 -25.33 -4.23 -2.97
C SER A 714 -26.59 -3.60 -2.39
N HIS A 715 -27.62 -4.40 -2.18
CA HIS A 715 -28.84 -3.98 -1.46
C HIS A 715 -28.61 -3.80 0.05
N ARG A 716 -27.38 -4.01 0.55
CA ARG A 716 -27.03 -3.85 1.96
C ARG A 716 -26.87 -2.37 2.30
N VAL A 717 -27.73 -1.88 3.19
CA VAL A 717 -27.72 -0.50 3.69
C VAL A 717 -27.88 -0.51 5.20
N HIS A 718 -27.05 0.28 5.88
CA HIS A 718 -27.13 0.49 7.32
C HIS A 718 -27.65 1.90 7.60
N VAL A 719 -28.66 2.03 8.45
CA VAL A 719 -29.09 3.34 8.94
C VAL A 719 -28.48 3.58 10.31
N VAL A 720 -27.73 4.66 10.44
CA VAL A 720 -27.07 5.06 11.68
C VAL A 720 -27.52 6.46 12.09
N SER A 721 -27.65 6.70 13.39
CA SER A 721 -27.96 8.01 13.95
C SER A 721 -27.15 8.30 15.22
N SER A 722 -26.79 9.56 15.47
CA SER A 722 -26.14 9.99 16.71
C SER A 722 -26.25 11.50 16.94
N SER A 723 -26.10 11.92 18.20
CA SER A 723 -25.93 13.33 18.64
C SER A 723 -24.74 13.51 19.59
N THR A 724 -23.97 12.44 19.82
CA THR A 724 -22.94 12.40 20.87
C THR A 724 -21.82 13.43 20.66
N HIS A 725 -21.19 13.87 21.75
CA HIS A 725 -19.96 14.66 21.74
C HIS A 725 -18.70 13.88 21.32
N ASP A 726 -18.72 12.54 21.39
CA ASP A 726 -17.54 11.70 21.22
C ASP A 726 -17.25 11.35 19.75
N VAL A 727 -16.03 11.65 19.29
CA VAL A 727 -15.55 11.37 17.92
C VAL A 727 -15.53 9.89 17.57
N HIS A 728 -15.48 9.00 18.56
CA HIS A 728 -15.46 7.55 18.39
C HIS A 728 -16.84 6.90 18.24
N TYR A 729 -17.92 7.67 18.38
CA TYR A 729 -19.30 7.15 18.38
C TYR A 729 -20.23 7.94 17.46
N GLY A 730 -19.70 8.54 16.40
CA GLY A 730 -20.49 9.18 15.33
C GLY A 730 -20.29 10.68 15.21
N ASN A 731 -19.68 11.37 16.18
CA ASN A 731 -19.50 12.83 16.11
C ASN A 731 -18.62 13.26 14.93
N ARG A 732 -17.56 12.50 14.63
CA ARG A 732 -16.72 12.78 13.45
C ARG A 732 -17.50 12.62 12.14
N LEU A 733 -18.35 11.58 12.05
CA LEU A 733 -19.21 11.36 10.88
C LEU A 733 -20.25 12.47 10.75
N MET A 734 -20.90 12.84 11.85
CA MET A 734 -21.82 13.97 11.94
C MET A 734 -21.15 15.25 11.41
N THR A 735 -20.02 15.63 11.99
CA THR A 735 -19.28 16.85 11.61
C THR A 735 -18.91 16.82 10.13
N SER A 736 -18.49 15.67 9.61
CA SER A 736 -18.11 15.49 8.20
C SER A 736 -19.30 15.55 7.22
N LEU A 737 -20.52 15.25 7.68
CA LEU A 737 -21.74 15.25 6.85
C LEU A 737 -22.51 16.56 6.96
N THR A 738 -22.58 17.16 8.15
CA THR A 738 -23.47 18.28 8.45
C THR A 738 -22.73 19.57 8.82
N ASN A 739 -21.41 19.54 8.96
CA ASN A 739 -20.59 20.63 9.51
C ASN A 739 -21.00 21.07 10.93
N GLN A 740 -21.72 20.23 11.68
CA GLN A 740 -22.12 20.49 13.06
C GLN A 740 -21.35 19.58 14.03
N VAL A 741 -20.97 20.14 15.19
CA VAL A 741 -20.32 19.41 16.27
C VAL A 741 -21.39 18.93 17.25
N GLY A 742 -21.49 17.62 17.47
CA GLY A 742 -22.35 17.05 18.52
C GLY A 742 -21.81 17.41 19.91
N LEU A 743 -22.70 17.63 20.88
CA LEU A 743 -22.36 18.09 22.23
C LEU A 743 -23.02 17.24 23.33
N ASP A 744 -23.70 16.16 22.96
CA ASP A 744 -24.50 15.39 23.90
C ASP A 744 -23.66 14.35 24.67
N PRO A 745 -23.65 14.39 26.02
CA PRO A 745 -22.97 13.37 26.83
C PRO A 745 -23.81 12.10 27.04
N ASN A 746 -25.07 12.05 26.61
CA ASN A 746 -25.93 10.91 26.84
C ASN A 746 -25.44 9.67 26.06
N ARG A 747 -25.04 8.62 26.80
CA ARG A 747 -24.54 7.37 26.21
C ARG A 747 -25.57 6.61 25.38
N SER A 748 -26.86 6.82 25.63
CA SER A 748 -27.93 6.25 24.81
C SER A 748 -27.95 6.80 23.38
N ASN A 749 -27.28 7.94 23.14
CA ASN A 749 -27.23 8.61 21.84
C ASN A 749 -25.91 8.37 21.09
N TYR A 750 -25.06 7.48 21.60
CA TYR A 750 -23.88 6.98 20.90
C TYR A 750 -24.36 6.14 19.72
N ALA A 751 -23.71 6.28 18.56
CA ALA A 751 -24.15 5.73 17.27
C ALA A 751 -25.09 4.50 17.36
N VAL A 752 -26.36 4.73 17.03
CA VAL A 752 -27.43 3.74 17.06
C VAL A 752 -27.74 3.28 15.65
N TYR A 753 -27.84 1.96 15.45
CA TYR A 753 -28.28 1.39 14.18
C TYR A 753 -29.78 1.13 14.19
N SER A 754 -30.47 1.57 13.12
CA SER A 754 -31.88 1.32 12.87
C SER A 754 -32.05 0.32 11.74
N MET A 755 -33.06 -0.56 11.85
CA MET A 755 -33.39 -1.50 10.77
C MET A 755 -34.03 -0.76 9.61
N VAL A 756 -33.64 -1.12 8.39
CA VAL A 756 -34.30 -0.67 7.15
C VAL A 756 -35.49 -1.59 6.87
N HIS A 757 -36.69 -1.04 6.70
CA HIS A 757 -37.88 -1.81 6.33
C HIS A 757 -38.05 -1.89 4.82
N THR A 758 -37.91 -0.76 4.13
CA THR A 758 -38.06 -0.68 2.68
C THR A 758 -37.04 0.27 2.08
N MET A 759 -36.62 -0.02 0.85
CA MET A 759 -35.75 0.83 0.05
C MET A 759 -36.08 0.59 -1.42
N GLY A 760 -36.46 1.65 -2.13
CA GLY A 760 -36.60 1.60 -3.57
C GLY A 760 -35.24 1.74 -4.27
N ILE A 761 -35.00 0.88 -5.25
CA ILE A 761 -33.86 0.96 -6.16
C ILE A 761 -34.42 1.22 -7.57
N ASP A 762 -33.86 2.20 -8.28
CA ASP A 762 -34.27 2.52 -9.65
C ASP A 762 -33.62 1.58 -10.70
N ALA A 763 -33.96 1.77 -11.98
CA ALA A 763 -33.41 0.96 -13.07
C ALA A 763 -31.88 1.11 -13.27
N ASN A 764 -31.29 2.16 -12.71
CA ASN A 764 -29.85 2.45 -12.74
C ASN A 764 -29.14 2.01 -11.45
N TRP A 765 -29.79 1.18 -10.63
CA TRP A 765 -29.28 0.72 -9.34
C TRP A 765 -29.03 1.83 -8.32
N LYS A 766 -29.72 2.97 -8.42
CA LYS A 766 -29.61 4.07 -7.45
C LYS A 766 -30.73 4.02 -6.42
N THR A 767 -30.46 4.51 -5.21
CA THR A 767 -31.52 4.66 -4.19
C THR A 767 -32.54 5.72 -4.65
N SER A 768 -33.82 5.42 -4.45
CA SER A 768 -34.92 6.25 -4.91
C SER A 768 -35.31 7.31 -3.88
N ASN A 769 -35.63 8.51 -4.35
CA ASN A 769 -36.29 9.55 -3.55
C ASN A 769 -37.79 9.72 -3.85
N ILE A 770 -38.36 8.84 -4.69
CA ILE A 770 -39.79 8.84 -5.01
C ILE A 770 -40.58 8.51 -3.75
N GLN A 771 -41.66 9.26 -3.50
CA GLN A 771 -42.56 9.06 -2.37
C GLN A 771 -43.02 7.60 -2.27
N GLY A 772 -42.90 7.01 -1.08
CA GLY A 772 -43.24 5.60 -0.82
C GLY A 772 -42.20 4.58 -1.31
N ARG A 773 -41.09 5.04 -1.88
CA ARG A 773 -39.93 4.23 -2.29
C ARG A 773 -38.61 4.75 -1.70
N GLN A 774 -38.68 5.68 -0.77
CA GLN A 774 -37.53 6.18 -0.01
C GLN A 774 -36.99 5.08 0.92
N ILE A 775 -35.82 5.32 1.50
CA ILE A 775 -35.27 4.42 2.52
C ILE A 775 -36.08 4.65 3.81
N ASP A 776 -36.92 3.68 4.16
CA ASP A 776 -37.73 3.67 5.38
C ASP A 776 -37.04 2.85 6.47
N HIS A 777 -37.02 3.36 7.69
CA HIS A 777 -36.34 2.74 8.82
C HIS A 777 -37.20 2.69 10.08
N SER A 778 -36.85 1.80 11.01
CA SER A 778 -37.47 1.81 12.35
C SER A 778 -37.26 3.17 13.05
N PRO A 779 -38.21 3.63 13.89
CA PRO A 779 -38.06 4.90 14.61
C PRO A 779 -36.72 5.01 15.34
N LEU A 780 -36.12 6.20 15.31
CA LEU A 780 -34.84 6.44 15.97
C LEU A 780 -34.96 6.23 17.49
N LYS A 781 -33.98 5.53 18.07
CA LYS A 781 -33.89 5.31 19.52
C LYS A 781 -32.94 6.30 20.18
N LEU A 782 -33.03 7.57 19.82
CA LEU A 782 -32.28 8.65 20.47
C LEU A 782 -33.10 9.21 21.65
N ALA A 783 -32.49 9.27 22.82
CA ALA A 783 -33.02 9.94 24.00
C ALA A 783 -32.96 11.48 23.84
N PRO A 784 -33.69 12.24 24.68
CA PRO A 784 -33.50 13.69 24.79
C PRO A 784 -32.02 14.03 25.06
N PRO A 785 -31.44 15.00 24.34
CA PRO A 785 -30.05 15.39 24.55
C PRO A 785 -29.89 16.13 25.87
N ALA A 786 -28.78 15.89 26.57
CA ALA A 786 -28.45 16.62 27.80
C ALA A 786 -27.72 17.94 27.53
N ASN A 787 -27.05 18.05 26.38
CA ASN A 787 -26.41 19.27 25.89
C ASN A 787 -26.40 19.27 24.36
N GLY A 788 -26.52 20.46 23.76
CA GLY A 788 -26.76 20.63 22.33
C GLY A 788 -28.17 20.19 21.90
N ASP A 789 -28.56 20.62 20.72
CA ASP A 789 -29.85 20.32 20.10
C ASP A 789 -29.70 19.70 18.70
N PHE A 790 -28.48 19.36 18.28
CA PHE A 790 -28.19 18.82 16.95
C PHE A 790 -27.82 17.33 16.98
N GLY A 791 -28.19 16.63 15.92
CA GLY A 791 -27.79 15.25 15.65
C GLY A 791 -27.82 14.96 14.15
N PHE A 792 -27.64 13.71 13.76
CA PHE A 792 -27.81 13.29 12.38
C PHE A 792 -28.36 11.87 12.28
N LYS A 793 -28.88 11.54 11.09
CA LYS A 793 -29.06 10.17 10.64
C LYS A 793 -28.51 10.00 9.23
N SER A 794 -28.02 8.81 8.90
CA SER A 794 -27.46 8.52 7.58
C SER A 794 -27.72 7.07 7.17
N ALA A 795 -28.06 6.87 5.90
CA ALA A 795 -28.02 5.57 5.24
C ALA A 795 -26.64 5.39 4.61
N VAL A 796 -25.95 4.34 5.01
CA VAL A 796 -24.62 3.96 4.50
C VAL A 796 -24.77 2.84 3.49
N SER A 797 -24.21 3.01 2.30
CA SER A 797 -24.27 2.05 1.18
C SER A 797 -22.91 1.89 0.50
N LEU A 798 -22.70 0.77 -0.21
CA LEU A 798 -21.50 0.52 -0.99
C LEU A 798 -21.73 0.94 -2.44
N VAL A 799 -20.86 1.79 -2.98
CA VAL A 799 -20.93 2.26 -4.37
C VAL A 799 -19.60 2.08 -5.09
N LYS A 800 -19.66 1.93 -6.41
CA LYS A 800 -18.47 1.87 -7.27
C LYS A 800 -18.36 3.14 -8.11
N LYS A 801 -17.17 3.73 -8.09
CA LYS A 801 -16.81 4.89 -8.89
C LYS A 801 -15.43 4.65 -9.50
N ASN A 802 -15.33 4.73 -10.83
CA ASN A 802 -14.07 4.58 -11.57
C ASN A 802 -13.28 3.31 -11.22
N GLY A 803 -13.97 2.17 -11.04
CA GLY A 803 -13.32 0.90 -10.69
C GLY A 803 -12.91 0.77 -9.21
N LEU A 804 -13.28 1.72 -8.35
CA LEU A 804 -12.98 1.71 -6.92
C LEU A 804 -14.24 1.74 -6.08
N PHE A 805 -14.21 1.08 -4.92
CA PHE A 805 -15.31 1.08 -3.96
C PHE A 805 -15.21 2.26 -3.00
N TYR A 806 -16.37 2.87 -2.71
CA TYR A 806 -16.55 3.92 -1.72
C TYR A 806 -17.76 3.62 -0.85
N LEU A 807 -17.79 4.18 0.36
CA LEU A 807 -19.03 4.28 1.13
C LEU A 807 -19.79 5.52 0.69
N GLN A 808 -21.08 5.39 0.42
CA GLN A 808 -21.98 6.51 0.19
C GLN A 808 -22.88 6.72 1.40
N PHE A 809 -23.08 7.98 1.77
CA PHE A 809 -23.84 8.45 2.92
C PHE A 809 -24.96 9.36 2.42
N ASN A 810 -26.20 8.88 2.46
CA ASN A 810 -27.39 9.73 2.31
C ASN A 810 -27.81 10.15 3.72
N ALA A 811 -27.55 11.41 4.09
CA ALA A 811 -27.64 11.89 5.45
C ALA A 811 -28.59 13.07 5.61
N ILE A 812 -29.16 13.19 6.81
CA ILE A 812 -30.08 14.25 7.20
C ILE A 812 -29.65 14.76 8.58
N SER A 813 -29.56 16.08 8.72
CA SER A 813 -29.36 16.73 10.02
C SER A 813 -30.63 16.63 10.87
N LEU A 814 -30.48 16.43 12.17
CA LEU A 814 -31.60 16.35 13.12
C LEU A 814 -31.53 17.54 14.08
N LYS A 815 -32.70 18.03 14.49
CA LYS A 815 -32.81 19.08 15.51
C LYS A 815 -33.79 18.66 16.60
N TYR A 816 -33.31 18.59 17.84
CA TYR A 816 -34.16 18.33 18.99
C TYR A 816 -34.97 19.58 19.33
N SER A 817 -36.28 19.48 19.13
CA SER A 817 -37.24 20.55 19.43
C SER A 817 -38.60 19.92 19.71
N SER A 818 -39.52 20.64 20.36
CA SER A 818 -40.86 20.12 20.64
C SER A 818 -40.85 18.72 21.29
N ASN A 819 -39.88 18.50 22.18
CA ASN A 819 -39.60 17.24 22.91
C ASN A 819 -39.28 16.01 22.04
N ASN A 820 -38.86 16.16 20.79
CA ASN A 820 -38.45 15.04 19.91
C ASN A 820 -37.41 15.48 18.85
N TRP A 821 -36.90 14.53 18.04
CA TRP A 821 -35.82 14.77 17.06
C TRP A 821 -36.27 15.22 15.65
N GLY A 822 -37.56 15.49 15.43
CA GLY A 822 -38.09 15.92 14.13
C GLY A 822 -38.09 14.82 13.06
N ASP A 823 -37.90 13.56 13.47
CA ASP A 823 -37.74 12.43 12.56
C ASP A 823 -39.08 11.99 11.94
N ASN A 824 -39.05 11.68 10.64
CA ASN A 824 -40.17 11.11 9.89
C ASN A 824 -39.95 9.65 9.46
N SER A 825 -38.94 8.97 10.01
CA SER A 825 -38.53 7.61 9.66
C SER A 825 -38.05 7.41 8.21
N LEU A 826 -37.80 8.48 7.45
CA LEU A 826 -37.38 8.40 6.04
C LEU A 826 -36.00 8.99 5.82
N ILE A 827 -35.21 8.38 4.94
CA ILE A 827 -33.98 8.97 4.41
C ILE A 827 -34.20 9.38 2.96
N TYR A 828 -33.98 10.66 2.70
CA TYR A 828 -34.07 11.27 1.38
C TYR A 828 -32.76 11.09 0.64
N THR A 829 -32.89 10.78 -0.65
CA THR A 829 -31.74 10.66 -1.54
C THR A 829 -31.67 11.91 -2.43
N VAL A 830 -30.53 12.60 -2.42
CA VAL A 830 -30.29 13.82 -3.20
C VAL A 830 -28.98 13.71 -3.96
N ASN A 831 -28.75 14.59 -4.94
CA ASN A 831 -27.43 14.80 -5.51
C ASN A 831 -26.83 16.04 -4.86
N GLY A 832 -25.66 15.93 -4.24
CA GLY A 832 -25.06 17.02 -3.49
C GLY A 832 -25.80 17.31 -2.18
N ALA A 833 -26.40 18.50 -2.07
CA ALA A 833 -27.09 18.96 -0.87
C ALA A 833 -28.44 19.59 -1.19
N SER A 834 -29.40 19.46 -0.28
CA SER A 834 -30.73 20.07 -0.32
C SER A 834 -31.18 20.42 1.10
N LYS A 835 -32.31 21.11 1.23
CA LYS A 835 -32.99 21.37 2.50
C LYS A 835 -34.38 20.77 2.49
N ILE A 836 -34.86 20.34 3.65
CA ILE A 836 -36.23 19.88 3.88
C ILE A 836 -36.76 20.46 5.19
N THR A 837 -38.08 20.47 5.36
CA THR A 837 -38.72 20.75 6.64
C THR A 837 -38.95 19.44 7.39
N ASP A 838 -38.49 19.37 8.64
CA ASP A 838 -38.67 18.22 9.53
C ASP A 838 -40.10 18.15 10.11
N THR A 839 -40.41 17.11 10.91
CA THR A 839 -41.77 16.96 11.49
C THR A 839 -42.09 17.97 12.60
N ASN A 840 -41.10 18.70 13.09
CA ASN A 840 -41.23 19.78 14.06
C ASN A 840 -41.31 21.17 13.41
N GLY A 841 -41.20 21.26 12.08
CA GLY A 841 -41.21 22.53 11.35
C GLY A 841 -39.86 23.22 11.21
N ASN A 842 -38.75 22.58 11.59
CA ASN A 842 -37.41 23.12 11.38
C ASN A 842 -36.92 22.82 9.96
N GLU A 843 -36.17 23.73 9.38
CA GLU A 843 -35.41 23.45 8.16
C GLU A 843 -34.12 22.69 8.51
N VAL A 844 -33.91 21.53 7.88
CA VAL A 844 -32.74 20.68 8.09
C VAL A 844 -32.07 20.33 6.76
N ASP A 845 -30.76 20.15 6.81
CA ASP A 845 -29.96 19.82 5.64
C ASP A 845 -30.03 18.33 5.32
N VAL A 846 -30.15 18.02 4.02
CA VAL A 846 -30.08 16.68 3.45
C VAL A 846 -28.89 16.64 2.49
N VAL A 847 -28.00 15.68 2.65
CA VAL A 847 -26.78 15.59 1.85
C VAL A 847 -26.54 14.19 1.33
N CYS A 848 -25.90 14.10 0.17
CA CYS A 848 -25.29 12.88 -0.34
C CYS A 848 -23.78 13.06 -0.36
N HIS A 849 -23.09 12.26 0.43
CA HIS A 849 -21.64 12.26 0.54
C HIS A 849 -21.11 10.89 0.18
N HIS A 850 -19.82 10.81 -0.11
CA HIS A 850 -19.08 9.55 -0.12
C HIS A 850 -17.79 9.65 0.70
N SER A 851 -17.24 8.51 1.10
CA SER A 851 -15.94 8.47 1.79
C SER A 851 -14.90 9.21 0.97
N LEU A 852 -14.04 9.98 1.63
CA LEU A 852 -13.05 10.81 0.95
C LEU A 852 -12.09 9.94 0.11
N PHE A 853 -11.68 8.82 0.69
CA PHE A 853 -10.80 7.82 0.09
C PHE A 853 -11.57 6.54 -0.27
N PRO A 854 -11.13 5.82 -1.31
CA PRO A 854 -11.67 4.51 -1.65
C PRO A 854 -11.35 3.49 -0.55
N ILE A 855 -12.19 2.48 -0.42
CA ILE A 855 -12.03 1.38 0.55
C ILE A 855 -11.55 0.08 -0.09
N GLY A 856 -11.46 0.03 -1.43
CA GLY A 856 -10.95 -1.13 -2.18
C GLY A 856 -11.11 -1.00 -3.69
N VAL A 857 -10.66 -2.02 -4.42
CA VAL A 857 -10.78 -2.13 -5.89
C VAL A 857 -12.02 -2.95 -6.27
N GLY A 858 -12.83 -2.41 -7.19
CA GLY A 858 -14.14 -2.92 -7.58
C GLY A 858 -14.16 -3.82 -8.78
#